data_AF-A0A916S7H0-F1
#
_entry.id   AF-A0A916S7H0-F1
#
_cell.length_a   1.000
_cell.length_b   1.000
_cell.length_c   1.000
_cell.angle_alpha   90.00
_cell.angle_beta   90.00
_cell.angle_gamma   90.00
#
_symmetry.space_group_name_H-M   'P 1'
#
loop_
_entity.id
_entity.type
_entity.pdbx_description
1 polymer ?
#
loop_
_entity_poly.entity_id
_entity_poly.type
_entity_poly.pdbx_seq_one_letter_code
_entity_poly.pdbx_strand_id
1 'polypeptide(L)'
;MVLAVLGLHAATDFFGALERRYYDFASTSTSRQPSDRIAIIAIDDQSIANIGRWPWSRDVHAQLIDQLAAAKAKTIAHTAFFFEPQTDRGLVFIRKIKEALGPVSDPAVSQGGLSEQLSKVIAEAEITLDTDAKLAASMAKAANVLVPSVFVLGEPQGKPDSPLPAYALKSAVEETGGFSLPAVRGQQPIEIIGNSAAGVAHLNQLPDVDGAVRQEPLLINYYGKAVPSMGLLAAVKSLNLDARDIKLNGVESVQIGKLRIGTDEAALMLPQFYKGRDGKPAFTVDSFYDVLSGKIPSSKYTDKIVVIGATAAGVGTQFPTPAGPGLSPAETIAHITSSILSEHFIVQPGWGIWATLGVWLVVAAYLIAGLPRLSAGKAAMVTLLVFVALLVIEFVLLSAAATWLKLVFPAALLMIGHLALTTKRFLMTEAGKLRSDEESAETNRMMGLALQGQGQLDMAFDRFHRVPFTDALMDNMNNLALDFERKRQFNKAQAVYEYMATYNKNHKDLQSKLNRAKNLSETVILGGGGSHPGGTMLLDGGGVEKPMLGRYQVEKELGKGAMGVVYLGKDPKIGRVVAIKTMALSQEFEGDELTDARERFFREAETAGRLQHQNIVTIFDAGEEHDLAYIAMEFLKGKDLADVTKDGHLLAIPKVLSIVARVAEALAYAHKQNVVHRDIKPANIMYDPQSDTVKVTDFGIARITDSSKTKTGMVLGTPSFMSPEQIAGKKVDGRSDLYSLGVMLFQMLAGVLPFRGDSMAELMYKIANEPAPDIRIIQPQLPGRLADIVALSLSKNSETRYQEGGQFAADLRVVIAELSGAVTSPPSATVLQAVGASDAGEKTVALAAGELPSFEKTVVTQTPFDAAAGHAEKELKP
;
A
#
# COMPACT_ATOMS: atom_id res chain seq x y z
N MET A 1 -24.87 -0.06 -10.44
CA MET A 1 -23.63 0.68 -10.11
C MET A 1 -23.81 1.57 -8.88
N VAL A 2 -24.78 2.51 -8.84
CA VAL A 2 -25.08 3.26 -7.60
C VAL A 2 -25.26 2.35 -6.38
N LEU A 3 -26.08 1.29 -6.51
CA LEU A 3 -26.23 0.27 -5.46
C LEU A 3 -24.95 -0.51 -5.15
N ALA A 4 -24.05 -0.69 -6.12
CA ALA A 4 -22.78 -1.38 -5.92
C ALA A 4 -21.78 -0.49 -5.15
N VAL A 5 -21.75 0.82 -5.43
CA VAL A 5 -20.96 1.80 -4.66
C VAL A 5 -21.49 1.89 -3.23
N LEU A 6 -22.82 1.87 -3.05
CA LEU A 6 -23.44 1.82 -1.72
C LEU A 6 -23.09 0.51 -0.99
N GLY A 7 -23.15 -0.63 -1.68
CA GLY A 7 -22.74 -1.93 -1.14
C GLY A 7 -21.26 -1.95 -0.74
N LEU A 8 -20.37 -1.38 -1.56
CA LEU A 8 -18.95 -1.24 -1.25
C LEU A 8 -18.71 -0.34 -0.04
N HIS A 9 -19.45 0.76 0.09
CA HIS A 9 -19.37 1.64 1.26
C HIS A 9 -19.85 0.96 2.54
N ALA A 10 -20.89 0.12 2.46
CA ALA A 10 -21.38 -0.64 3.59
C ALA A 10 -20.44 -1.81 3.97
N ALA A 11 -19.78 -2.42 2.98
CA ALA A 11 -18.90 -3.57 3.18
C ALA A 11 -17.44 -3.20 3.50
N THR A 12 -17.00 -1.99 3.14
CA THR A 12 -15.61 -1.56 3.27
C THR A 12 -15.51 -0.11 3.76
N ASP A 13 -14.45 0.19 4.50
CA ASP A 13 -14.15 1.54 4.97
C ASP A 13 -13.38 2.39 3.92
N PHE A 14 -13.38 1.99 2.64
CA PHE A 14 -12.63 2.69 1.59
C PHE A 14 -12.98 4.18 1.50
N PHE A 15 -14.27 4.50 1.45
CA PHE A 15 -14.72 5.91 1.40
C PHE A 15 -14.52 6.62 2.73
N GLY A 16 -14.65 5.92 3.85
CA GLY A 16 -14.35 6.47 5.18
C GLY A 16 -12.87 6.85 5.32
N ALA A 17 -11.97 6.05 4.76
CA ALA A 17 -10.54 6.35 4.74
C ALA A 17 -10.20 7.57 3.88
N LEU A 18 -10.85 7.73 2.72
CA LEU A 18 -10.71 8.93 1.89
C LEU A 18 -11.24 10.17 2.61
N GLU A 19 -12.41 10.05 3.26
CA GLU A 19 -13.05 11.09 4.05
C GLU A 19 -12.14 11.56 5.21
N ARG A 20 -11.57 10.63 5.99
CA ARG A 20 -10.65 10.97 7.10
C ARG A 20 -9.35 11.62 6.61
N ARG A 21 -8.79 11.18 5.48
CA ARG A 21 -7.62 11.83 4.87
C ARG A 21 -7.94 13.25 4.40
N TYR A 22 -9.13 13.47 3.86
CA TYR A 22 -9.58 14.80 3.46
C TYR A 22 -9.78 15.71 4.68
N TYR A 23 -10.39 15.17 5.75
CA TYR A 23 -10.51 15.84 7.04
C TYR A 23 -9.13 16.25 7.60
N ASP A 24 -8.13 15.36 7.61
CA ASP A 24 -6.80 15.66 8.13
C ASP A 24 -6.14 16.81 7.35
N PHE A 25 -6.27 16.80 6.02
CA PHE A 25 -5.79 17.86 5.15
C PHE A 25 -6.50 19.20 5.44
N ALA A 26 -7.84 19.20 5.45
CA ALA A 26 -8.62 20.42 5.62
C ALA A 26 -8.50 21.03 7.02
N SER A 27 -8.62 20.21 8.07
CA SER A 27 -8.53 20.65 9.47
C SER A 27 -7.19 21.26 9.82
N THR A 28 -6.10 20.84 9.16
CA THR A 28 -4.75 21.35 9.41
C THR A 28 -4.24 22.34 8.37
N SER A 29 -5.12 22.80 7.46
CA SER A 29 -4.82 23.88 6.52
C SER A 29 -5.03 25.26 7.13
N THR A 30 -5.78 25.36 8.23
CA THR A 30 -6.08 26.63 8.91
C THR A 30 -4.95 27.05 9.86
N SER A 31 -4.56 28.33 9.82
CA SER A 31 -3.47 28.88 10.64
C SER A 31 -3.88 29.20 12.09
N ARG A 32 -4.63 28.32 12.76
CA ARG A 32 -5.02 28.51 14.17
C ARG A 32 -3.79 28.44 15.08
N GLN A 33 -3.81 29.21 16.16
CA GLN A 33 -2.72 29.23 17.14
C GLN A 33 -3.14 28.50 18.43
N PRO A 34 -2.24 27.71 19.04
CA PRO A 34 -2.49 27.14 20.35
C PRO A 34 -2.43 28.20 21.45
N SER A 35 -3.04 27.89 22.60
CA SER A 35 -2.95 28.70 23.81
C SER A 35 -1.52 28.73 24.38
N ASP A 36 -0.99 29.92 24.63
CA ASP A 36 0.32 30.17 25.24
C ASP A 36 0.35 29.86 26.76
N ARG A 37 -0.84 29.66 27.34
CA ARG A 37 -1.05 29.29 28.75
C ARG A 37 -0.74 27.83 29.04
N ILE A 38 -0.44 27.01 28.04
CA ILE A 38 -0.16 25.58 28.21
C ILE A 38 1.34 25.32 28.02
N ALA A 39 1.92 24.53 28.91
CA ALA A 39 3.29 24.04 28.81
C ALA A 39 3.36 22.55 29.12
N ILE A 40 4.29 21.85 28.47
CA ILE A 40 4.50 20.42 28.64
C ILE A 40 5.83 20.20 29.33
N ILE A 41 5.82 19.41 30.40
CA ILE A 41 7.03 18.87 31.01
C ILE A 41 7.13 17.40 30.61
N ALA A 42 8.11 17.14 29.75
CA ALA A 42 8.33 15.88 29.09
C ALA A 42 9.15 14.93 29.96
N ILE A 43 8.61 13.75 30.23
CA ILE A 43 9.41 12.58 30.61
C ILE A 43 10.05 12.06 29.31
N ASP A 44 11.20 12.63 28.99
CA ASP A 44 11.99 12.41 27.77
C ASP A 44 13.21 11.51 28.03
N ASP A 45 13.91 11.12 26.96
CA ASP A 45 15.09 10.25 27.04
C ASP A 45 16.19 10.87 27.92
N GLN A 46 16.33 12.20 27.89
CA GLN A 46 17.27 12.92 28.76
C GLN A 46 16.91 12.74 30.24
N SER A 47 15.62 12.85 30.59
CA SER A 47 15.18 12.68 31.98
C SER A 47 15.40 11.26 32.46
N ILE A 48 15.13 10.28 31.61
CA ILE A 48 15.36 8.86 31.93
C ILE A 48 16.86 8.57 32.10
N ALA A 49 17.70 9.15 31.24
CA ALA A 49 19.14 8.97 31.35
C ALA A 49 19.73 9.58 32.64
N ASN A 50 19.21 10.73 33.09
CA ASN A 50 19.77 11.45 34.24
C ASN A 50 19.14 11.07 35.60
N ILE A 51 17.84 10.75 35.64
CA ILE A 51 17.12 10.39 36.88
C ILE A 51 17.20 8.88 37.13
N GLY A 52 17.15 8.09 36.06
CA GLY A 52 17.13 6.63 36.11
C GLY A 52 15.94 6.03 35.36
N ARG A 53 15.84 4.70 35.43
CA ARG A 53 14.84 3.93 34.67
C ARG A 53 13.41 4.29 35.10
N TRP A 54 12.56 4.56 34.11
CA TRP A 54 11.12 4.74 34.31
C TRP A 54 10.41 3.39 34.59
N PRO A 55 9.38 3.34 35.46
CA PRO A 55 8.80 4.42 36.27
C PRO A 55 9.65 4.80 37.48
N TRP A 56 9.68 6.10 37.80
CA TRP A 56 10.46 6.64 38.92
C TRP A 56 9.75 6.48 40.28
N SER A 57 10.50 6.73 41.35
CA SER A 57 9.98 6.80 42.70
C SER A 57 9.07 8.01 42.91
N ARG A 58 8.04 7.89 43.76
CA ARG A 58 7.02 8.93 43.98
C ARG A 58 7.57 10.24 44.54
N ASP A 59 8.70 10.19 45.24
CA ASP A 59 9.39 11.38 45.76
C ASP A 59 9.96 12.27 44.65
N VAL A 60 10.37 11.70 43.51
CA VAL A 60 10.81 12.47 42.33
C VAL A 60 9.65 13.30 41.78
N HIS A 61 8.46 12.69 41.69
CA HIS A 61 7.24 13.38 41.29
C HIS A 61 6.83 14.46 42.29
N ALA A 62 6.97 14.18 43.59
CA ALA A 62 6.66 15.08 44.69
C ALA A 62 7.49 16.37 44.62
N GLN A 63 8.81 16.24 44.40
CA GLN A 63 9.72 17.38 44.28
C GLN A 63 9.37 18.31 43.12
N LEU A 64 9.04 17.75 41.95
CA LEU A 64 8.61 18.58 40.81
C LEU A 64 7.29 19.31 41.12
N ILE A 65 6.32 18.61 41.70
CA ILE A 65 5.02 19.20 42.07
C ILE A 65 5.23 20.35 43.07
N ASP A 66 6.10 20.19 44.07
CA ASP A 66 6.44 21.24 45.03
C ASP A 66 7.04 22.48 44.35
N GLN A 67 7.94 22.29 43.37
CA GLN A 67 8.52 23.40 42.61
C GLN A 67 7.48 24.15 41.77
N LEU A 68 6.56 23.41 41.12
CA LEU A 68 5.48 23.99 40.32
C LEU A 68 4.43 24.70 41.19
N ALA A 69 4.13 24.15 42.36
CA ALA A 69 3.26 24.77 43.35
C ALA A 69 3.87 26.08 43.88
N ALA A 70 5.17 26.07 44.20
CA ALA A 70 5.89 27.28 44.62
C ALA A 70 5.90 28.36 43.52
N ALA A 71 5.99 27.95 42.26
CA ALA A 71 5.89 28.84 41.10
C ALA A 71 4.46 29.31 40.78
N LYS A 72 3.45 28.81 41.50
CA LYS A 72 2.02 29.10 41.28
C LYS A 72 1.56 28.70 39.87
N ALA A 73 1.88 27.49 39.45
CA ALA A 73 1.24 26.90 38.27
C ALA A 73 -0.28 26.89 38.44
N LYS A 74 -1.04 27.11 37.36
CA LYS A 74 -2.50 27.22 37.43
C LYS A 74 -3.16 25.87 37.68
N THR A 75 -2.73 24.86 36.94
CA THR A 75 -3.24 23.49 37.02
C THR A 75 -2.13 22.55 36.58
N ILE A 76 -1.95 21.42 37.27
CA ILE A 76 -0.92 20.43 36.97
C ILE A 76 -1.62 19.13 36.57
N ALA A 77 -1.64 18.81 35.28
CA ALA A 77 -2.17 17.55 34.77
C ALA A 77 -1.06 16.51 34.70
N HIS A 78 -1.03 15.56 35.65
CA HIS A 78 -0.01 14.54 35.73
C HIS A 78 -0.51 13.23 35.10
N THR A 79 0.16 12.71 34.07
CA THR A 79 -0.36 11.56 33.32
C THR A 79 0.16 10.20 33.79
N ALA A 80 1.10 10.15 34.74
CA ALA A 80 1.59 8.87 35.26
C ALA A 80 0.53 8.11 36.07
N PHE A 81 0.54 6.78 35.96
CA PHE A 81 -0.39 5.92 36.67
C PHE A 81 0.09 5.63 38.10
N PHE A 82 -0.78 5.93 39.07
CA PHE A 82 -0.59 5.69 40.50
C PHE A 82 -1.56 4.62 41.01
N PHE A 83 -1.75 3.54 40.25
CA PHE A 83 -2.80 2.53 40.51
C PHE A 83 -2.41 1.49 41.56
N GLU A 84 -1.11 1.37 41.85
CA GLU A 84 -0.56 0.42 42.81
C GLU A 84 0.29 1.15 43.85
N PRO A 85 0.23 0.73 45.14
CA PRO A 85 1.08 1.28 46.18
C PRO A 85 2.57 1.05 45.89
N GLN A 86 3.41 2.05 46.08
CA GLN A 86 4.86 1.92 46.01
C GLN A 86 5.41 1.67 47.42
N THR A 87 5.56 0.40 47.79
CA THR A 87 6.11 0.03 49.11
C THR A 87 7.60 -0.28 49.02
N ASP A 88 8.42 0.51 49.71
CA ASP A 88 9.81 0.14 49.96
C ASP A 88 9.88 -1.08 50.90
N ARG A 89 10.75 -2.05 50.59
CA ARG A 89 10.90 -3.26 51.41
C ARG A 89 11.33 -2.94 52.85
N GLY A 90 12.17 -1.91 53.02
CA GLY A 90 12.63 -1.40 54.31
C GLY A 90 11.50 -0.80 55.14
N LEU A 91 10.52 -0.13 54.51
CA LEU A 91 9.39 0.50 55.23
C LEU A 91 8.60 -0.52 56.07
N VAL A 92 8.41 -1.73 55.54
CA VAL A 92 7.72 -2.82 56.26
C VAL A 92 8.48 -3.20 57.53
N PHE A 93 9.81 -3.28 57.48
CA PHE A 93 10.63 -3.61 58.64
C PHE A 93 10.69 -2.44 59.63
N ILE A 94 10.78 -1.19 59.16
CA ILE A 94 10.76 0.00 60.02
C ILE A 94 9.45 0.08 60.81
N ARG A 95 8.30 -0.18 60.16
CA ARG A 95 7.00 -0.23 60.86
C ARG A 95 6.93 -1.35 61.89
N LYS A 96 7.45 -2.54 61.57
CA LYS A 96 7.57 -3.65 62.55
C LYS A 96 8.47 -3.29 63.74
N ILE A 97 9.59 -2.61 63.51
CA ILE A 97 10.48 -2.16 64.59
C ILE A 97 9.75 -1.12 65.46
N LYS A 98 9.02 -0.18 64.85
CA LYS A 98 8.21 0.82 65.55
C LYS A 98 7.12 0.19 66.41
N GLU A 99 6.40 -0.79 65.88
CA GLU A 99 5.38 -1.55 66.61
C GLU A 99 5.99 -2.34 67.77
N ALA A 100 7.14 -3.00 67.55
CA ALA A 100 7.83 -3.78 68.59
C ALA A 100 8.38 -2.92 69.74
N LEU A 101 8.76 -1.66 69.46
CA LEU A 101 9.22 -0.71 70.49
C LEU A 101 8.08 -0.18 71.37
N GLY A 102 6.82 -0.28 70.92
CA GLY A 102 5.65 0.24 71.62
C GLY A 102 5.62 1.77 71.74
N PRO A 103 4.51 2.36 72.25
CA PRO A 103 4.51 3.77 72.62
C PRO A 103 5.51 4.00 73.77
N VAL A 104 6.33 5.06 73.67
CA VAL A 104 7.21 5.51 74.75
C VAL A 104 6.33 6.09 75.87
N SER A 105 5.66 5.24 76.63
CA SER A 105 4.68 5.63 77.66
C SER A 105 5.18 5.44 79.08
N ASP A 106 6.46 5.12 79.29
CA ASP A 106 7.04 5.01 80.63
C ASP A 106 8.20 6.00 80.86
N PRO A 107 7.95 7.11 81.58
CA PRO A 107 8.97 8.11 81.95
C PRO A 107 10.09 7.56 82.85
N ALA A 108 9.96 6.33 83.37
CA ALA A 108 11.01 5.67 84.14
C ALA A 108 12.08 4.98 83.26
N VAL A 109 11.77 4.70 81.98
CA VAL A 109 12.68 4.06 81.02
C VAL A 109 13.47 5.09 80.19
N SER A 110 13.14 6.37 80.29
CA SER A 110 13.79 7.50 79.61
C SER A 110 15.10 7.98 80.26
N GLN A 111 15.87 7.10 80.91
CA GLN A 111 17.20 7.43 81.45
C GLN A 111 18.35 7.28 80.42
N GLY A 112 18.05 6.98 79.16
CA GLY A 112 19.04 6.98 78.09
C GLY A 112 18.50 7.68 76.85
N GLY A 113 19.13 8.78 76.44
CA GLY A 113 18.80 9.52 75.21
C GLY A 113 18.80 8.67 73.93
N LEU A 114 19.31 7.44 73.99
CA LEU A 114 19.26 6.44 72.93
C LEU A 114 17.83 6.05 72.51
N SER A 115 16.87 5.94 73.44
CA SER A 115 15.49 5.53 73.10
C SER A 115 14.77 6.63 72.31
N GLU A 116 14.93 7.89 72.74
CA GLU A 116 14.39 9.06 72.04
C GLU A 116 15.07 9.23 70.67
N GLN A 117 16.40 9.09 70.61
CA GLN A 117 17.16 9.17 69.36
C GLN A 117 16.77 8.05 68.38
N LEU A 118 16.55 6.82 68.87
CA LEU A 118 16.09 5.70 68.05
C LEU A 118 14.67 5.93 67.53
N SER A 119 13.76 6.43 68.38
CA SER A 119 12.40 6.77 67.96
C SER A 119 12.39 7.85 66.86
N LYS A 120 13.28 8.84 66.97
CA LYS A 120 13.46 9.89 65.97
C LYS A 120 13.98 9.35 64.64
N VAL A 121 14.99 8.48 64.67
CA VAL A 121 15.54 7.83 63.46
C VAL A 121 14.51 6.93 62.80
N ILE A 122 13.71 6.19 63.56
CA ILE A 122 12.62 5.35 63.03
C ILE A 122 11.54 6.20 62.39
N ALA A 123 11.14 7.31 63.01
CA ALA A 123 10.18 8.25 62.43
C ALA A 123 10.72 8.89 61.14
N GLU A 124 11.99 9.28 61.12
CA GLU A 124 12.66 9.84 59.94
C GLU A 124 12.77 8.80 58.82
N ALA A 125 13.10 7.55 59.14
CA ALA A 125 13.15 6.45 58.17
C ALA A 125 11.77 6.14 57.60
N GLU A 126 10.72 6.12 58.43
CA GLU A 126 9.35 5.90 57.98
C GLU A 126 8.90 6.99 57.01
N ILE A 127 9.11 8.27 57.37
CA ILE A 127 8.80 9.41 56.50
C ILE A 127 9.60 9.32 55.20
N THR A 128 10.88 8.94 55.29
CA THR A 128 11.77 8.90 54.12
C THR A 128 11.37 7.81 53.13
N LEU A 129 11.00 6.63 53.63
CA LEU A 129 10.68 5.46 52.83
C LEU A 129 9.23 5.41 52.35
N ASP A 130 8.30 6.15 52.97
CA ASP A 130 6.91 6.26 52.52
C ASP A 130 6.76 7.31 51.41
N THR A 131 7.11 6.90 50.19
CA THR A 131 7.12 7.77 49.01
C THR A 131 5.71 8.13 48.54
N ASP A 132 4.73 7.24 48.70
CA ASP A 132 3.31 7.52 48.41
C ASP A 132 2.77 8.64 49.32
N ALA A 133 3.09 8.60 50.63
CA ALA A 133 2.69 9.65 51.57
C ALA A 133 3.35 11.01 51.24
N LYS A 134 4.62 11.02 50.83
CA LYS A 134 5.32 12.24 50.39
C LYS A 134 4.66 12.87 49.16
N LEU A 135 4.32 12.05 48.17
CA LEU A 135 3.64 12.52 46.97
C LEU A 135 2.24 13.05 47.29
N ALA A 136 1.47 12.32 48.11
CA ALA A 136 0.16 12.75 48.58
C ALA A 136 0.23 14.11 49.30
N ALA A 137 1.19 14.29 50.22
CA ALA A 137 1.38 15.56 50.92
C ALA A 137 1.71 16.72 49.97
N SER A 138 2.54 16.46 48.95
CA SER A 138 2.90 17.46 47.94
C SER A 138 1.71 17.84 47.05
N MET A 139 0.89 16.86 46.64
CA MET A 139 -0.35 17.11 45.89
C MET A 139 -1.37 17.90 46.71
N ALA A 140 -1.56 17.55 47.98
CA ALA A 140 -2.47 18.24 48.88
C ALA A 140 -2.04 19.69 49.12
N LYS A 141 -0.74 19.93 49.27
CA LYS A 141 -0.16 21.28 49.39
C LYS A 141 -0.32 22.11 48.12
N ALA A 142 -0.17 21.48 46.95
CA ALA A 142 -0.34 22.14 45.65
C ALA A 142 -1.81 22.49 45.36
N ALA A 143 -2.75 21.63 45.78
CA ALA A 143 -4.21 21.79 45.65
C ALA A 143 -4.75 21.99 44.21
N ASN A 144 -3.93 21.73 43.20
CA ASN A 144 -4.26 21.93 41.78
C ASN A 144 -3.73 20.80 40.86
N VAL A 145 -3.40 19.64 41.45
CA VAL A 145 -2.87 18.48 40.72
C VAL A 145 -4.00 17.53 40.31
N LEU A 146 -4.05 17.19 39.02
CA LEU A 146 -4.96 16.22 38.44
C LEU A 146 -4.22 14.92 38.17
N VAL A 147 -4.87 13.81 38.47
CA VAL A 147 -4.33 12.45 38.30
C VAL A 147 -5.25 11.61 37.43
N PRO A 148 -4.71 10.58 36.75
CA PRO A 148 -5.48 9.86 35.75
C PRO A 148 -6.24 8.68 36.35
N SER A 149 -7.32 8.33 35.69
CA SER A 149 -8.02 7.06 35.75
C SER A 149 -8.11 6.48 34.33
N VAL A 150 -8.36 5.18 34.21
CA VAL A 150 -8.54 4.52 32.91
C VAL A 150 -9.74 3.60 32.98
N PHE A 151 -10.56 3.64 31.95
CA PHE A 151 -11.76 2.81 31.85
C PHE A 151 -11.67 1.79 30.74
N VAL A 152 -12.36 0.67 30.91
CA VAL A 152 -12.66 -0.28 29.82
C VAL A 152 -14.07 0.06 29.34
N LEU A 153 -14.17 0.49 28.09
CA LEU A 153 -15.44 0.84 27.46
C LEU A 153 -16.31 -0.40 27.25
N GLY A 154 -17.63 -0.23 27.36
CA GLY A 154 -18.61 -1.29 27.17
C GLY A 154 -19.94 -0.97 27.86
N GLU A 155 -20.99 -1.69 27.47
CA GLU A 155 -22.33 -1.50 28.03
C GLU A 155 -22.44 -2.08 29.45
N PRO A 156 -22.75 -1.26 30.47
CA PRO A 156 -22.90 -1.72 31.83
C PRO A 156 -24.14 -2.62 31.98
N GLN A 157 -23.97 -3.74 32.69
CA GLN A 157 -25.07 -4.60 33.12
C GLN A 157 -25.20 -4.54 34.64
N GLY A 158 -26.41 -4.23 35.13
CA GLY A 158 -26.69 -4.21 36.57
C GLY A 158 -25.94 -3.11 37.32
N LYS A 159 -25.27 -3.47 38.42
CA LYS A 159 -24.51 -2.56 39.29
C LYS A 159 -23.00 -2.75 39.07
N PRO A 160 -22.16 -1.74 39.34
CA PRO A 160 -20.72 -1.89 39.22
C PRO A 160 -20.18 -2.88 40.24
N ASP A 161 -19.26 -3.75 39.82
CA ASP A 161 -18.51 -4.62 40.73
C ASP A 161 -17.65 -3.80 41.72
N SER A 162 -17.19 -2.63 41.30
CA SER A 162 -16.40 -1.70 42.12
C SER A 162 -16.88 -0.28 41.88
N PRO A 163 -17.68 0.31 42.80
CA PRO A 163 -18.17 1.68 42.61
C PRO A 163 -17.02 2.68 42.60
N LEU A 164 -17.23 3.84 41.95
CA LEU A 164 -16.25 4.91 41.96
C LEU A 164 -15.96 5.35 43.41
N PRO A 165 -14.68 5.45 43.80
CA PRO A 165 -14.30 5.99 45.10
C PRO A 165 -14.76 7.44 45.28
N ALA A 166 -14.93 7.87 46.54
CA ALA A 166 -15.42 9.20 46.87
C ALA A 166 -14.59 10.33 46.24
N TYR A 167 -13.26 10.17 46.15
CA TYR A 167 -12.39 11.15 45.50
C TYR A 167 -12.60 11.25 43.99
N ALA A 168 -12.88 10.14 43.31
CA ALA A 168 -13.16 10.14 41.87
C ALA A 168 -14.53 10.75 41.58
N LEU A 169 -15.52 10.49 42.43
CA LEU A 169 -16.85 11.11 42.36
C LEU A 169 -16.83 12.64 42.46
N LYS A 170 -15.85 13.24 43.13
CA LYS A 170 -15.69 14.72 43.18
C LYS A 170 -15.49 15.35 41.79
N SER A 171 -14.96 14.57 40.84
CA SER A 171 -14.70 15.02 39.48
C SER A 171 -15.78 14.58 38.49
N ALA A 172 -16.62 13.61 38.88
CA ALA A 172 -17.66 13.05 38.02
C ALA A 172 -18.90 13.96 37.97
N VAL A 173 -19.63 13.84 36.86
CA VAL A 173 -20.92 14.49 36.59
C VAL A 173 -22.00 13.42 36.54
N GLU A 174 -23.20 13.74 37.00
CA GLU A 174 -24.36 12.84 36.83
C GLU A 174 -24.74 12.78 35.35
N GLU A 175 -24.77 11.58 34.77
CA GLU A 175 -25.14 11.37 33.38
C GLU A 175 -25.93 10.07 33.25
N THR A 176 -27.25 10.18 33.18
CA THR A 176 -28.16 9.04 33.00
C THR A 176 -28.90 9.09 31.66
N GLY A 177 -28.55 10.04 30.80
CA GLY A 177 -29.20 10.34 29.53
C GLY A 177 -28.58 9.62 28.33
N GLY A 178 -27.47 8.90 28.50
CA GLY A 178 -26.77 8.20 27.41
C GLY A 178 -25.91 9.12 26.54
N PHE A 179 -25.57 10.32 27.02
CA PHE A 179 -24.79 11.33 26.31
C PHE A 179 -23.27 11.16 26.47
N SER A 180 -22.80 9.97 26.83
CA SER A 180 -21.36 9.71 26.99
C SER A 180 -21.06 8.24 26.82
N LEU A 181 -19.81 7.92 26.49
CA LEU A 181 -19.43 6.53 26.22
C LEU A 181 -19.50 5.67 27.48
N PRO A 182 -20.21 4.54 27.44
CA PRO A 182 -20.36 3.67 28.60
C PRO A 182 -19.08 2.87 28.88
N ALA A 183 -18.85 2.60 30.17
CA ALA A 183 -17.73 1.80 30.65
C ALA A 183 -18.17 0.77 31.70
N VAL A 184 -17.53 -0.39 31.65
CA VAL A 184 -17.81 -1.54 32.53
C VAL A 184 -16.81 -1.67 33.68
N ARG A 185 -15.57 -1.22 33.49
CA ARG A 185 -14.51 -1.30 34.49
C ARG A 185 -13.71 -0.01 34.53
N GLY A 186 -13.33 0.44 35.73
CA GLY A 186 -12.46 1.60 35.91
C GLY A 186 -11.29 1.27 36.83
N GLN A 187 -10.08 1.68 36.44
CA GLN A 187 -8.90 1.66 37.28
C GLN A 187 -8.63 3.07 37.80
N GLN A 188 -8.50 3.18 39.12
CA GLN A 188 -8.40 4.44 39.84
C GLN A 188 -7.03 4.55 40.52
N PRO A 189 -6.52 5.77 40.77
CA PRO A 189 -5.32 5.95 41.59
C PRO A 189 -5.55 5.38 43.00
N ILE A 190 -4.49 4.97 43.68
CA ILE A 190 -4.56 4.53 45.07
C ILE A 190 -5.21 5.60 45.96
N GLU A 191 -5.89 5.17 47.02
CA GLU A 191 -6.74 6.03 47.83
C GLU A 191 -6.02 7.28 48.39
N ILE A 192 -4.80 7.12 48.91
CA ILE A 192 -4.03 8.24 49.49
C ILE A 192 -3.70 9.33 48.45
N ILE A 193 -3.42 8.93 47.21
CA ILE A 193 -3.12 9.83 46.08
C ILE A 193 -4.42 10.44 45.56
N GLY A 194 -5.45 9.62 45.34
CA GLY A 194 -6.76 10.07 44.87
C GLY A 194 -7.39 11.10 45.79
N ASN A 195 -7.33 10.89 47.12
CA ASN A 195 -7.84 11.82 48.11
C ASN A 195 -7.09 13.16 48.16
N SER A 196 -5.80 13.16 47.82
CA SER A 196 -4.93 14.34 47.86
C SER A 196 -4.93 15.13 46.54
N ALA A 197 -5.34 14.49 45.44
CA ALA A 197 -5.47 15.14 44.15
C ALA A 197 -6.65 16.13 44.12
N ALA A 198 -6.49 17.21 43.36
CA ALA A 198 -7.54 18.21 43.13
C ALA A 198 -8.67 17.68 42.22
N GLY A 199 -8.41 16.61 41.47
CA GLY A 199 -9.38 15.92 40.65
C GLY A 199 -8.81 14.67 39.98
N VAL A 200 -9.70 13.76 39.59
CA VAL A 200 -9.38 12.54 38.84
C VAL A 200 -10.10 12.59 37.51
N ALA A 201 -9.37 12.38 36.42
CA ALA A 201 -9.89 12.44 35.06
C ALA A 201 -9.49 11.20 34.27
N HIS A 202 -10.23 10.84 33.23
CA HIS A 202 -9.85 9.70 32.40
C HIS A 202 -8.76 10.05 31.37
N LEU A 203 -7.93 9.07 31.04
CA LEU A 203 -6.92 9.13 29.96
C LEU A 203 -7.21 8.19 28.79
N ASN A 204 -8.45 7.70 28.70
CA ASN A 204 -8.91 6.92 27.57
C ASN A 204 -8.67 7.64 26.24
N GLN A 205 -8.27 6.86 25.23
CA GLN A 205 -8.09 7.31 23.84
C GLN A 205 -8.96 6.44 22.93
N LEU A 206 -9.50 7.03 21.87
CA LEU A 206 -10.31 6.35 20.86
C LEU A 206 -9.62 6.50 19.50
N PRO A 207 -8.71 5.56 19.16
CA PRO A 207 -8.15 5.53 17.82
C PRO A 207 -9.22 5.12 16.80
N ASP A 208 -9.20 5.79 15.65
CA ASP A 208 -9.96 5.39 14.47
C ASP A 208 -9.44 4.04 13.91
N VAL A 209 -10.14 3.49 12.92
CA VAL A 209 -9.75 2.23 12.24
C VAL A 209 -8.37 2.27 11.59
N ASP A 210 -7.82 3.45 11.32
CA ASP A 210 -6.45 3.65 10.82
C ASP A 210 -5.41 3.88 11.94
N GLY A 211 -5.84 3.74 13.21
CA GLY A 211 -5.02 3.93 14.39
C GLY A 211 -4.81 5.39 14.81
N ALA A 212 -5.28 6.36 14.03
CA ALA A 212 -5.11 7.78 14.35
C ALA A 212 -6.16 8.25 15.36
N VAL A 213 -5.78 9.15 16.26
CA VAL A 213 -6.69 9.78 17.22
C VAL A 213 -7.15 11.12 16.66
N ARG A 214 -8.41 11.20 16.26
CA ARG A 214 -9.06 12.43 15.77
C ARG A 214 -10.12 12.97 16.72
N GLN A 215 -10.66 12.10 17.57
CA GLN A 215 -11.75 12.38 18.49
C GLN A 215 -11.28 12.22 19.93
N GLU A 216 -11.80 13.06 20.82
CA GLU A 216 -11.62 12.96 22.26
C GLU A 216 -12.98 12.72 22.91
N PRO A 217 -13.16 11.63 23.69
CA PRO A 217 -14.31 11.49 24.55
C PRO A 217 -14.19 12.50 25.69
N LEU A 218 -15.09 13.48 25.75
CA LEU A 218 -15.03 14.46 26.84
C LEU A 218 -15.46 13.84 28.18
N LEU A 219 -16.27 12.79 28.12
CA LEU A 219 -16.90 12.12 29.25
C LEU A 219 -16.93 10.61 29.02
N ILE A 220 -16.66 9.85 30.09
CA ILE A 220 -16.88 8.40 30.12
C ILE A 220 -17.85 8.05 31.25
N ASN A 221 -18.96 7.42 30.88
CA ASN A 221 -20.01 7.02 31.80
C ASN A 221 -19.67 5.71 32.51
N TYR A 222 -19.44 5.77 33.81
CA TYR A 222 -19.34 4.61 34.67
C TYR A 222 -20.60 4.48 35.54
N TYR A 223 -21.56 3.68 35.10
CA TYR A 223 -22.81 3.38 35.83
C TYR A 223 -23.59 4.64 36.29
N GLY A 224 -23.79 5.60 35.38
CA GLY A 224 -24.51 6.85 35.63
C GLY A 224 -23.61 8.02 36.08
N LYS A 225 -22.30 7.77 36.26
CA LYS A 225 -21.31 8.77 36.67
C LYS A 225 -20.34 9.02 35.53
N ALA A 226 -20.49 10.15 34.85
CA ALA A 226 -19.61 10.57 33.77
C ALA A 226 -18.33 11.19 34.34
N VAL A 227 -17.19 10.51 34.17
CA VAL A 227 -15.87 11.05 34.52
C VAL A 227 -15.38 11.90 33.34
N PRO A 228 -14.84 13.12 33.57
CA PRO A 228 -14.32 13.96 32.50
C PRO A 228 -12.95 13.52 32.01
N SER A 229 -12.65 13.88 30.77
CA SER A 229 -11.32 13.70 30.19
C SER A 229 -10.29 14.58 30.87
N MET A 230 -9.02 14.17 30.87
CA MET A 230 -7.94 14.97 31.45
C MET A 230 -7.87 16.36 30.82
N GLY A 231 -8.09 16.45 29.50
CA GLY A 231 -8.10 17.71 28.78
C GLY A 231 -9.23 18.64 29.21
N LEU A 232 -10.44 18.09 29.39
CA LEU A 232 -11.62 18.81 29.87
C LEU A 232 -11.44 19.29 31.32
N LEU A 233 -11.03 18.40 32.23
CA LEU A 233 -10.88 18.75 33.64
C LEU A 233 -9.75 19.77 33.86
N ALA A 234 -8.67 19.68 33.09
CA ALA A 234 -7.60 20.69 33.09
C ALA A 234 -8.13 22.07 32.67
N ALA A 235 -8.95 22.13 31.62
CA ALA A 235 -9.59 23.38 31.19
C ALA A 235 -10.52 23.93 32.29
N VAL A 236 -11.40 23.11 32.87
CA VAL A 236 -12.32 23.47 33.97
C VAL A 236 -11.56 24.06 35.16
N LYS A 237 -10.54 23.37 35.66
CA LYS A 237 -9.76 23.84 36.82
C LYS A 237 -8.94 25.08 36.50
N SER A 238 -8.45 25.24 35.28
CA SER A 238 -7.73 26.45 34.86
C SER A 238 -8.61 27.71 34.84
N LEU A 239 -9.93 27.53 34.67
CA LEU A 239 -10.94 28.58 34.73
C LEU A 239 -11.48 28.82 36.15
N ASN A 240 -10.94 28.13 37.16
CA ASN A 240 -11.42 28.11 38.55
C ASN A 240 -12.86 27.57 38.68
N LEU A 241 -13.22 26.59 37.85
CA LEU A 241 -14.50 25.90 37.90
C LEU A 241 -14.33 24.51 38.55
N ASP A 242 -15.44 23.92 38.96
CA ASP A 242 -15.53 22.56 39.49
C ASP A 242 -16.36 21.64 38.58
N ALA A 243 -16.39 20.33 38.87
CA ALA A 243 -17.14 19.35 38.09
C ALA A 243 -18.65 19.68 37.99
N ARG A 244 -19.23 20.29 39.03
CA ARG A 244 -20.62 20.77 39.06
C ARG A 244 -20.92 21.88 38.04
N ASP A 245 -19.89 22.58 37.56
CA ASP A 245 -20.02 23.65 36.56
C ASP A 245 -19.98 23.09 35.13
N ILE A 246 -19.72 21.80 34.98
CA ILE A 246 -19.85 21.06 33.73
C ILE A 246 -21.34 20.74 33.55
N LYS A 247 -21.97 21.38 32.55
CA LYS A 247 -23.38 21.20 32.23
C LYS A 247 -23.52 20.45 30.92
N LEU A 248 -24.40 19.46 30.91
CA LEU A 248 -24.73 18.67 29.73
C LEU A 248 -25.97 19.28 29.08
N ASN A 249 -25.78 19.95 27.95
CA ASN A 249 -26.86 20.67 27.26
C ASN A 249 -27.46 19.80 26.16
N GLY A 250 -28.31 18.85 26.56
CA GLY A 250 -28.87 17.86 25.64
C GLY A 250 -27.80 16.91 25.10
N VAL A 251 -27.99 16.45 23.85
CA VAL A 251 -27.09 15.49 23.18
C VAL A 251 -26.11 16.14 22.19
N GLU A 252 -25.87 17.45 22.31
CA GLU A 252 -25.10 18.20 21.29
C GLU A 252 -23.89 18.97 21.84
N SER A 253 -23.82 19.17 23.16
CA SER A 253 -22.72 19.96 23.73
C SER A 253 -22.48 19.78 25.21
N VAL A 254 -21.21 19.93 25.60
CA VAL A 254 -20.76 20.06 26.98
C VAL A 254 -20.42 21.53 27.26
N GLN A 255 -21.02 22.12 28.27
CA GLN A 255 -20.77 23.52 28.65
C GLN A 255 -19.92 23.59 29.92
N ILE A 256 -18.88 24.43 29.90
CA ILE A 256 -18.05 24.76 31.06
C ILE A 256 -18.04 26.27 31.28
N GLY A 257 -18.74 26.74 32.31
CA GLY A 257 -18.93 28.18 32.54
C GLY A 257 -19.58 28.86 31.33
N LYS A 258 -18.81 29.70 30.62
CA LYS A 258 -19.26 30.42 29.41
C LYS A 258 -18.95 29.68 28.10
N LEU A 259 -18.04 28.71 28.11
CA LEU A 259 -17.61 28.00 26.91
C LEU A 259 -18.59 26.86 26.62
N ARG A 260 -19.01 26.75 25.36
CA ARG A 260 -19.88 25.67 24.89
C ARG A 260 -19.13 24.81 23.89
N ILE A 261 -18.80 23.59 24.29
CA ILE A 261 -18.02 22.65 23.48
C ILE A 261 -19.02 21.82 22.67
N GLY A 262 -18.97 21.96 21.35
CA GLY A 262 -19.81 21.17 20.44
C GLY A 262 -19.30 19.74 20.35
N THR A 263 -20.20 18.77 20.48
CA THR A 263 -19.88 17.34 20.44
C THR A 263 -20.89 16.59 19.58
N ASP A 264 -20.65 15.30 19.36
CA ASP A 264 -21.69 14.38 18.91
C ASP A 264 -22.56 13.87 20.07
N GLU A 265 -23.47 12.94 19.77
CA GLU A 265 -24.42 12.33 20.71
C GLU A 265 -23.75 11.48 21.82
N ALA A 266 -22.45 11.18 21.70
CA ALA A 266 -21.67 10.43 22.69
C ALA A 266 -20.65 11.32 23.43
N ALA A 267 -20.83 12.64 23.37
CA ALA A 267 -19.89 13.64 23.90
C ALA A 267 -18.46 13.52 23.34
N LEU A 268 -18.32 13.05 22.09
CA LEU A 268 -17.05 13.07 21.37
C LEU A 268 -16.83 14.45 20.75
N MET A 269 -15.66 15.03 21.03
CA MET A 269 -15.21 16.28 20.43
C MET A 269 -14.16 15.98 19.37
N LEU A 270 -14.18 16.71 18.25
CA LEU A 270 -13.08 16.74 17.28
C LEU A 270 -12.15 17.93 17.58
N PRO A 271 -11.09 17.78 18.39
CA PRO A 271 -10.16 18.87 18.70
C PRO A 271 -9.39 19.36 17.47
N GLN A 272 -8.94 20.61 17.53
CA GLN A 272 -7.91 21.11 16.63
C GLN A 272 -6.53 20.59 17.05
N PHE A 273 -5.90 19.85 16.15
CA PHE A 273 -4.48 19.57 16.26
C PHE A 273 -3.68 20.67 15.55
N TYR A 274 -2.76 21.30 16.28
CA TYR A 274 -1.95 22.44 15.83
C TYR A 274 -0.64 21.93 15.24
N LYS A 275 -0.28 22.35 14.03
CA LYS A 275 1.03 22.03 13.45
C LYS A 275 2.13 22.86 14.09
N GLY A 276 3.31 22.27 14.25
CA GLY A 276 4.52 23.02 14.58
C GLY A 276 4.85 24.07 13.50
N ARG A 277 5.54 25.14 13.88
CA ARG A 277 5.97 26.22 12.96
C ARG A 277 7.47 26.41 13.05
N ASP A 278 8.11 26.65 11.91
CA ASP A 278 9.55 26.95 11.83
C ASP A 278 10.44 25.91 12.55
N GLY A 279 10.04 24.63 12.48
CA GLY A 279 10.73 23.52 13.15
C GLY A 279 10.52 23.44 14.67
N LYS A 280 9.67 24.28 15.25
CA LYS A 280 9.30 24.24 16.68
C LYS A 280 7.99 23.50 16.89
N PRO A 281 7.84 22.75 18.01
CA PRO A 281 6.59 22.12 18.39
C PRO A 281 5.49 23.17 18.64
N ALA A 282 4.23 22.74 18.57
CA ALA A 282 3.07 23.63 18.78
C ALA A 282 3.02 24.20 20.22
N PHE A 283 3.50 23.43 21.20
CA PHE A 283 3.57 23.83 22.60
C PHE A 283 5.01 23.89 23.06
N THR A 284 5.28 24.67 24.11
CA THR A 284 6.58 24.64 24.77
C THR A 284 6.74 23.30 25.51
N VAL A 285 7.73 22.51 25.10
CA VAL A 285 8.10 21.23 25.72
C VAL A 285 9.44 21.40 26.41
N ASP A 286 9.47 21.13 27.71
CA ASP A 286 10.67 21.20 28.55
C ASP A 286 10.96 19.83 29.17
N SER A 287 12.24 19.46 29.30
CA SER A 287 12.65 18.19 29.91
C SER A 287 12.33 18.18 31.41
N PHE A 288 11.76 17.07 31.91
CA PHE A 288 11.46 16.89 33.34
C PHE A 288 12.70 17.10 34.20
N TYR A 289 13.84 16.55 33.80
CA TYR A 289 15.10 16.71 34.54
C TYR A 289 15.59 18.16 34.54
N ASP A 290 15.48 18.88 33.42
CA ASP A 290 15.94 20.27 33.35
C ASP A 290 15.10 21.19 34.25
N VAL A 291 13.80 20.91 34.41
CA VAL A 291 12.96 21.62 35.39
C VAL A 291 13.33 21.23 36.81
N LEU A 292 13.40 19.92 37.09
CA LEU A 292 13.69 19.41 38.44
C LEU A 292 15.05 19.90 38.98
N SER A 293 16.07 19.92 38.12
CA SER A 293 17.43 20.39 38.47
C SER A 293 17.55 21.92 38.59
N GLY A 294 16.51 22.67 38.20
CA GLY A 294 16.50 24.13 38.21
C GLY A 294 17.22 24.80 37.04
N LYS A 295 17.67 24.02 36.03
CA LYS A 295 18.23 24.57 34.78
C LYS A 295 17.18 25.39 34.02
N ILE A 296 15.92 24.97 34.06
CA ILE A 296 14.77 25.77 33.63
C ILE A 296 14.10 26.34 34.88
N PRO A 297 14.01 27.67 35.03
CA PRO A 297 13.43 28.27 36.23
C PRO A 297 11.93 27.96 36.30
N SER A 298 11.46 27.51 37.46
CA SER A 298 10.05 27.14 37.68
C SER A 298 9.09 28.33 37.49
N SER A 299 9.57 29.57 37.62
CA SER A 299 8.81 30.80 37.32
C SER A 299 8.30 30.88 35.88
N LYS A 300 8.85 30.08 34.95
CA LYS A 300 8.33 29.92 33.58
C LYS A 300 6.88 29.38 33.57
N TYR A 301 6.49 28.65 34.60
CA TYR A 301 5.19 27.96 34.70
C TYR A 301 4.14 28.73 35.50
N THR A 302 4.44 29.94 35.97
CA THR A 302 3.48 30.78 36.70
C THR A 302 2.22 31.01 35.85
N ASP A 303 1.04 30.78 36.45
CA ASP A 303 -0.28 30.88 35.81
C ASP A 303 -0.48 30.01 34.55
N LYS A 304 0.41 29.03 34.31
CA LYS A 304 0.29 28.08 33.20
C LYS A 304 -0.42 26.79 33.62
N ILE A 305 -1.08 26.16 32.64
CA ILE A 305 -1.53 24.77 32.70
C ILE A 305 -0.32 23.92 32.32
N VAL A 306 0.13 23.09 33.25
CA VAL A 306 1.32 22.26 33.08
C VAL A 306 0.87 20.82 32.89
N VAL A 307 1.21 20.22 31.74
CA VAL A 307 0.96 18.81 31.45
C VAL A 307 2.27 18.05 31.63
N ILE A 308 2.30 17.08 32.54
CA ILE A 308 3.47 16.25 32.82
C ILE A 308 3.21 14.85 32.28
N GLY A 309 4.03 14.38 31.34
CA GLY A 309 3.85 13.03 30.80
C GLY A 309 4.95 12.51 29.90
N ALA A 310 4.85 11.22 29.56
CA ALA A 310 5.82 10.49 28.75
C ALA A 310 5.84 10.98 27.30
N THR A 311 7.04 11.32 26.82
CA THR A 311 7.32 11.65 25.41
C THR A 311 8.43 10.79 24.81
N ALA A 312 9.27 10.19 25.66
CA ALA A 312 10.32 9.24 25.30
C ALA A 312 9.78 8.04 24.51
N ALA A 313 10.58 7.58 23.54
CA ALA A 313 10.23 6.41 22.74
C ALA A 313 10.16 5.15 23.62
N GLY A 314 9.09 4.36 23.48
CA GLY A 314 8.90 3.12 24.23
C GLY A 314 8.38 3.28 25.67
N VAL A 315 8.19 4.51 26.15
CA VAL A 315 7.64 4.78 27.49
C VAL A 315 6.13 5.03 27.47
N GLY A 316 5.63 5.63 26.40
CA GLY A 316 4.20 5.86 26.16
C GLY A 316 3.79 5.47 24.75
N THR A 317 2.51 5.20 24.56
CA THR A 317 1.92 4.99 23.23
C THR A 317 1.84 6.32 22.50
N GLN A 318 2.53 6.42 21.36
CA GLN A 318 2.38 7.55 20.45
C GLN A 318 1.25 7.28 19.48
N PHE A 319 0.46 8.31 19.19
CA PHE A 319 -0.69 8.21 18.30
C PHE A 319 -0.50 9.10 17.08
N PRO A 320 -0.80 8.60 15.87
CA PRO A 320 -0.99 9.46 14.72
C PRO A 320 -2.17 10.40 14.98
N THR A 321 -2.03 11.66 14.61
CA THR A 321 -3.13 12.65 14.64
C THR A 321 -3.08 13.46 13.35
N PRO A 322 -4.10 14.30 13.06
CA PRO A 322 -4.07 15.21 11.93
C PRO A 322 -2.80 16.10 11.87
N ALA A 323 -2.22 16.48 13.02
CA ALA A 323 -1.02 17.33 13.04
C ALA A 323 0.29 16.58 12.78
N GLY A 324 0.33 15.26 12.95
CA GLY A 324 1.55 14.48 12.75
C GLY A 324 1.46 13.02 13.22
N PRO A 325 2.39 12.15 12.78
CA PRO A 325 2.28 10.70 12.93
C PRO A 325 2.62 10.11 14.31
N GLY A 326 2.93 10.92 15.34
CA GLY A 326 3.46 10.38 16.60
C GLY A 326 3.39 11.32 17.79
N LEU A 327 2.23 11.90 18.08
CA LEU A 327 2.06 12.70 19.30
C LEU A 327 1.96 11.81 20.53
N SER A 328 2.62 12.25 21.60
CA SER A 328 2.52 11.63 22.92
C SER A 328 1.19 11.93 23.60
N PRO A 329 0.76 11.14 24.61
CA PRO A 329 -0.44 11.43 25.38
C PRO A 329 -0.42 12.83 26.03
N ALA A 330 0.76 13.29 26.49
CA ALA A 330 0.93 14.60 27.09
C ALA A 330 0.68 15.73 26.07
N GLU A 331 1.21 15.59 24.85
CA GLU A 331 0.95 16.55 23.77
C GLU A 331 -0.51 16.52 23.34
N THR A 332 -1.11 15.33 23.19
CA THR A 332 -2.54 15.19 22.85
C THR A 332 -3.42 15.93 23.86
N ILE A 333 -3.17 15.78 25.17
CA ILE A 333 -3.88 16.53 26.21
C ILE A 333 -3.70 18.04 26.03
N ALA A 334 -2.48 18.51 25.74
CA ALA A 334 -2.23 19.93 25.48
C ALA A 334 -3.03 20.44 24.27
N HIS A 335 -3.09 19.68 23.18
CA HIS A 335 -3.92 19.97 22.00
C HIS A 335 -5.41 20.08 22.37
N ILE A 336 -5.92 19.11 23.12
CA ILE A 336 -7.33 19.06 23.56
C ILE A 336 -7.65 20.23 24.48
N THR A 337 -6.87 20.45 25.54
CA THR A 337 -7.09 21.56 26.48
C THR A 337 -7.02 22.91 25.77
N SER A 338 -6.05 23.09 24.86
CA SER A 338 -5.94 24.30 24.02
C SER A 338 -7.16 24.50 23.14
N SER A 339 -7.65 23.42 22.53
CA SER A 339 -8.85 23.42 21.68
C SER A 339 -10.10 23.83 22.45
N ILE A 340 -10.26 23.31 23.68
CA ILE A 340 -11.39 23.67 24.55
C ILE A 340 -11.32 25.14 24.96
N LEU A 341 -10.17 25.61 25.43
CA LEU A 341 -10.00 26.99 25.92
C LEU A 341 -10.11 28.05 24.83
N SER A 342 -9.77 27.68 23.59
CA SER A 342 -9.78 28.59 22.43
C SER A 342 -10.99 28.40 21.53
N GLU A 343 -11.92 27.51 21.89
CA GLU A 343 -13.07 27.12 21.05
C GLU A 343 -12.67 26.64 19.63
N HIS A 344 -11.51 26.00 19.52
CA HIS A 344 -10.99 25.44 18.27
C HIS A 344 -11.31 23.95 18.18
N PHE A 345 -12.57 23.61 17.92
CA PHE A 345 -13.00 22.24 17.68
C PHE A 345 -13.92 22.20 16.46
N ILE A 346 -14.07 21.02 15.87
CA ILE A 346 -14.92 20.78 14.71
C ILE A 346 -16.20 20.08 15.18
N VAL A 347 -17.33 20.52 14.65
CA VAL A 347 -18.64 19.94 14.97
C VAL A 347 -19.11 19.13 13.77
N GLN A 348 -19.51 17.88 14.01
CA GLN A 348 -20.27 17.10 13.04
C GLN A 348 -21.76 17.21 13.41
N PRO A 349 -22.54 18.05 12.73
CA PRO A 349 -23.94 18.26 13.11
C PRO A 349 -24.76 17.00 12.85
N GLY A 350 -25.71 16.69 13.74
CA GLY A 350 -26.60 15.52 13.59
C GLY A 350 -27.41 15.55 12.28
N TRP A 351 -27.85 16.74 11.84
CA TRP A 351 -28.52 16.91 10.55
C TRP A 351 -27.60 16.67 9.34
N GLY A 352 -26.27 16.67 9.53
CA GLY A 352 -25.28 16.46 8.49
C GLY A 352 -25.39 15.09 7.81
N ILE A 353 -25.87 14.07 8.53
CA ILE A 353 -26.16 12.74 7.98
C ILE A 353 -27.24 12.85 6.88
N TRP A 354 -28.34 13.55 7.18
CA TRP A 354 -29.45 13.75 6.25
C TRP A 354 -29.07 14.67 5.08
N ALA A 355 -28.30 15.72 5.34
CA ALA A 355 -27.78 16.59 4.28
C ALA A 355 -26.87 15.83 3.31
N THR A 356 -25.95 15.01 3.84
CA THR A 356 -25.06 14.16 3.03
C THR A 356 -25.86 13.16 2.19
N LEU A 357 -26.87 12.52 2.78
CA LEU A 357 -27.77 11.62 2.06
C LEU A 357 -28.54 12.35 0.96
N GLY A 358 -29.03 13.56 1.23
CA GLY A 358 -29.70 14.40 0.24
C GLY A 358 -28.80 14.72 -0.95
N VAL A 359 -27.55 15.13 -0.70
CA VAL A 359 -26.55 15.37 -1.76
C VAL A 359 -26.26 14.09 -2.54
N TRP A 360 -26.12 12.96 -1.86
CA TRP A 360 -25.91 11.66 -2.49
C TRP A 360 -27.06 11.29 -3.43
N LEU A 361 -28.31 11.50 -3.02
CA LEU A 361 -29.50 11.24 -3.84
C LEU A 361 -29.55 12.16 -5.07
N VAL A 362 -29.17 13.42 -4.93
CA VAL A 362 -29.06 14.36 -6.06
C VAL A 362 -27.99 13.91 -7.04
N VAL A 363 -26.82 13.49 -6.57
CA VAL A 363 -25.75 12.92 -7.40
C VAL A 363 -26.24 11.66 -8.12
N ALA A 364 -26.92 10.75 -7.41
CA ALA A 364 -27.48 9.54 -8.01
C ALA A 364 -28.52 9.87 -9.09
N ALA A 365 -29.43 10.82 -8.84
CA ALA A 365 -30.41 11.28 -9.82
C ALA A 365 -29.75 11.91 -11.05
N TYR A 366 -28.70 12.71 -10.86
CA TYR A 366 -27.90 13.24 -11.96
C TYR A 366 -27.27 12.12 -12.79
N LEU A 367 -26.65 11.12 -12.17
CA LEU A 367 -26.03 9.99 -12.89
C LEU A 367 -27.06 9.15 -13.66
N ILE A 368 -28.25 8.92 -13.10
CA ILE A 368 -29.29 8.06 -13.69
C ILE A 368 -30.06 8.79 -14.80
N ALA A 369 -30.46 10.04 -14.58
CA ALA A 369 -31.39 10.76 -15.47
C ALA A 369 -30.73 11.91 -16.23
N GLY A 370 -29.77 12.61 -15.63
CA GLY A 370 -29.11 13.78 -16.22
C GLY A 370 -28.00 13.41 -17.19
N LEU A 371 -27.02 12.63 -16.73
CA LEU A 371 -25.81 12.27 -17.48
C LEU A 371 -26.11 11.62 -18.84
N PRO A 372 -27.07 10.67 -18.98
CA PRO A 372 -27.35 10.05 -20.28
C PRO A 372 -27.92 11.00 -21.34
N ARG A 373 -28.49 12.14 -20.93
CA ARG A 373 -29.09 13.14 -21.83
C ARG A 373 -28.07 14.16 -22.34
N LEU A 374 -26.85 14.15 -21.82
CA LEU A 374 -25.79 15.08 -22.19
C LEU A 374 -24.85 14.48 -23.24
N SER A 375 -24.35 15.35 -24.12
CA SER A 375 -23.19 15.03 -24.96
C SER A 375 -21.95 14.82 -24.10
N ALA A 376 -21.02 13.95 -24.53
CA ALA A 376 -19.84 13.57 -23.74
C ALA A 376 -19.05 14.78 -23.18
N GLY A 377 -18.76 15.81 -23.99
CA GLY A 377 -18.04 16.99 -23.52
C GLY A 377 -18.78 17.79 -22.44
N LYS A 378 -20.09 18.04 -22.62
CA LYS A 378 -20.93 18.70 -21.60
C LYS A 378 -21.04 17.87 -20.33
N ALA A 379 -21.19 16.55 -20.48
CA ALA A 379 -21.27 15.62 -19.35
C ALA A 379 -19.99 15.63 -18.51
N ALA A 380 -18.82 15.61 -19.14
CA ALA A 380 -17.52 15.69 -18.46
C ALA A 380 -17.36 17.02 -17.70
N MET A 381 -17.67 18.15 -18.35
CA MET A 381 -17.58 19.48 -17.74
C MET A 381 -18.49 19.63 -16.51
N VAL A 382 -19.77 19.27 -16.63
CA VAL A 382 -20.72 19.36 -15.51
C VAL A 382 -20.31 18.45 -14.36
N THR A 383 -19.86 17.22 -14.66
CA THR A 383 -19.38 16.28 -13.64
C THR A 383 -18.17 16.83 -12.89
N LEU A 384 -17.19 17.40 -13.61
CA LEU A 384 -16.00 18.00 -13.00
C LEU A 384 -16.36 19.19 -12.11
N LEU A 385 -17.25 20.08 -12.57
CA LEU A 385 -17.69 21.24 -11.79
C LEU A 385 -18.40 20.82 -10.51
N VAL A 386 -19.31 19.85 -10.56
CA VAL A 386 -20.00 19.35 -9.37
C VAL A 386 -19.03 18.65 -8.42
N PHE A 387 -18.09 17.84 -8.95
CA PHE A 387 -17.07 17.18 -8.15
C PHE A 387 -16.21 18.18 -7.37
N VAL A 388 -15.68 19.20 -8.05
CA VAL A 388 -14.88 20.26 -7.41
C VAL A 388 -15.72 21.04 -6.41
N ALA A 389 -16.97 21.38 -6.75
CA ALA A 389 -17.86 22.10 -5.85
C ALA A 389 -18.10 21.34 -4.54
N LEU A 390 -18.34 20.03 -4.59
CA LEU A 390 -18.54 19.21 -3.39
C LEU A 390 -17.33 19.25 -2.46
N LEU A 391 -16.12 19.06 -3.01
CA LEU A 391 -14.90 19.11 -2.23
C LEU A 391 -14.63 20.51 -1.67
N VAL A 392 -14.79 21.56 -2.48
CA VAL A 392 -14.60 22.95 -2.02
C VAL A 392 -15.60 23.32 -0.93
N ILE A 393 -16.87 22.90 -1.03
CA ILE A 393 -17.87 23.14 0.00
C ILE A 393 -17.44 22.48 1.32
N GLU A 394 -17.02 21.21 1.28
CA GLU A 394 -16.53 20.52 2.47
C GLU A 394 -15.29 21.20 3.07
N PHE A 395 -14.31 21.57 2.24
CA PHE A 395 -13.12 22.29 2.69
C PHE A 395 -13.46 23.60 3.39
N VAL A 396 -14.38 24.40 2.82
CA VAL A 396 -14.78 25.68 3.39
C VAL A 396 -15.55 25.48 4.69
N LEU A 397 -16.47 24.50 4.75
CA LEU A 397 -17.19 24.19 5.98
C LEU A 397 -16.23 23.74 7.10
N LEU A 398 -15.24 22.90 6.78
CA LEU A 398 -14.25 22.43 7.75
C LEU A 398 -13.30 23.54 8.21
N SER A 399 -12.69 24.26 7.27
CA SER A 399 -11.64 25.25 7.58
C SER A 399 -12.17 26.55 8.16
N ALA A 400 -13.30 27.06 7.64
CA ALA A 400 -13.85 28.35 8.03
C ALA A 400 -14.99 28.24 9.05
N ALA A 401 -15.92 27.30 8.86
CA ALA A 401 -17.10 27.14 9.72
C ALA A 401 -16.93 26.08 10.82
N ALA A 402 -15.76 25.43 10.90
CA ALA A 402 -15.49 24.35 11.85
C ALA A 402 -16.57 23.25 11.86
N THR A 403 -17.16 22.98 10.69
CA THR A 403 -18.29 22.06 10.52
C THR A 403 -17.88 20.95 9.57
N TRP A 404 -18.02 19.69 9.99
CA TRP A 404 -17.71 18.54 9.14
C TRP A 404 -18.96 17.96 8.50
N LEU A 405 -19.09 18.16 7.19
CA LEU A 405 -20.13 17.55 6.36
C LEU A 405 -19.45 16.61 5.36
N LYS A 406 -19.77 15.32 5.41
CA LYS A 406 -19.01 14.26 4.73
C LYS A 406 -19.35 14.15 3.23
N LEU A 407 -18.76 14.98 2.38
CA LEU A 407 -19.09 15.09 0.96
C LEU A 407 -18.15 14.29 0.04
N VAL A 408 -17.07 13.70 0.55
CA VAL A 408 -16.17 12.84 -0.23
C VAL A 408 -16.90 11.61 -0.77
N PHE A 409 -17.80 11.00 0.01
CA PHE A 409 -18.58 9.85 -0.45
C PHE A 409 -19.51 10.17 -1.65
N PRO A 410 -20.38 11.20 -1.59
CA PRO A 410 -21.11 11.68 -2.77
C PRO A 410 -20.20 12.05 -3.96
N ALA A 411 -19.06 12.70 -3.72
CA ALA A 411 -18.11 13.07 -4.76
C ALA A 411 -17.48 11.84 -5.44
N ALA A 412 -17.15 10.80 -4.67
CA ALA A 412 -16.62 9.56 -5.20
C ALA A 412 -17.67 8.78 -6.02
N LEU A 413 -18.93 8.75 -5.55
CA LEU A 413 -20.05 8.20 -6.34
C LEU A 413 -20.16 8.92 -7.70
N LEU A 414 -20.04 10.25 -7.72
CA LEU A 414 -20.12 11.03 -8.96
C LEU A 414 -19.05 10.61 -9.97
N MET A 415 -17.79 10.45 -9.53
CA MET A 415 -16.67 10.09 -10.40
C MET A 415 -16.73 8.64 -10.90
N ILE A 416 -16.94 7.68 -10.00
CA ILE A 416 -17.12 6.25 -10.36
C ILE A 416 -18.36 6.10 -11.25
N GLY A 417 -19.41 6.85 -10.89
CA GLY A 417 -20.65 7.11 -11.60
C GLY A 417 -20.44 7.41 -13.07
N HIS A 418 -19.74 8.51 -13.31
CA HIS A 418 -19.42 9.02 -14.63
C HIS A 418 -18.62 7.98 -15.43
N LEU A 419 -17.52 7.49 -14.86
CA LEU A 419 -16.60 6.57 -15.54
C LEU A 419 -17.30 5.30 -16.01
N ALA A 420 -18.08 4.63 -15.14
CA ALA A 420 -18.71 3.37 -15.54
C ALA A 420 -19.81 3.58 -16.60
N LEU A 421 -20.54 4.70 -16.56
CA LEU A 421 -21.56 5.02 -17.57
C LEU A 421 -20.94 5.40 -18.92
N THR A 422 -19.84 6.16 -18.92
CA THR A 422 -19.12 6.48 -20.17
C THR A 422 -18.50 5.24 -20.78
N THR A 423 -17.90 4.36 -19.98
CA THR A 423 -17.33 3.08 -20.46
C THR A 423 -18.42 2.18 -21.02
N LYS A 424 -19.57 2.03 -20.32
CA LYS A 424 -20.71 1.27 -20.84
C LYS A 424 -21.20 1.82 -22.18
N ARG A 425 -21.32 3.14 -22.30
CA ARG A 425 -21.76 3.81 -23.54
C ARG A 425 -20.78 3.57 -24.67
N PHE A 426 -19.48 3.65 -24.41
CA PHE A 426 -18.43 3.37 -25.37
C PHE A 426 -18.50 1.92 -25.87
N LEU A 427 -18.51 0.95 -24.96
CA LEU A 427 -18.59 -0.49 -25.29
C LEU A 427 -19.87 -0.84 -26.07
N MET A 428 -21.01 -0.26 -25.70
CA MET A 428 -22.28 -0.47 -26.44
C MET A 428 -22.24 0.15 -27.84
N THR A 429 -21.55 1.28 -28.02
CA THR A 429 -21.42 1.93 -29.33
C THR A 429 -20.51 1.13 -30.25
N GLU A 430 -19.40 0.58 -29.74
CA GLU A 430 -18.53 -0.32 -30.52
C GLU A 430 -19.23 -1.63 -30.88
N ALA A 431 -19.97 -2.25 -29.95
CA ALA A 431 -20.74 -3.44 -30.24
C ALA A 431 -21.84 -3.20 -31.30
N GLY A 432 -22.47 -2.02 -31.30
CA GLY A 432 -23.42 -1.62 -32.32
C GLY A 432 -22.77 -1.41 -33.70
N LYS A 433 -21.56 -0.85 -33.72
CA LYS A 433 -20.78 -0.67 -34.95
C LYS A 433 -20.40 -2.01 -35.58
N LEU A 434 -19.94 -2.98 -34.78
CA LEU A 434 -19.61 -4.33 -35.26
C LEU A 434 -20.81 -5.04 -35.91
N ARG A 435 -21.99 -4.98 -35.30
CA ARG A 435 -23.21 -5.55 -35.89
C ARG A 435 -23.60 -4.86 -37.20
N SER A 436 -23.47 -3.53 -37.26
CA SER A 436 -23.73 -2.77 -38.50
C SER A 436 -22.74 -3.14 -39.60
N ASP A 437 -21.48 -3.40 -39.26
CA ASP A 437 -20.44 -3.81 -40.21
C ASP A 437 -20.70 -5.24 -40.73
N GLU A 438 -21.19 -6.16 -39.88
CA GLU A 438 -21.65 -7.51 -40.27
C GLU A 438 -22.88 -7.47 -41.21
N GLU A 439 -23.92 -6.70 -40.89
CA GLU A 439 -25.10 -6.55 -41.76
C GLU A 439 -24.74 -5.93 -43.13
N SER A 440 -23.79 -4.99 -43.16
CA SER A 440 -23.25 -4.39 -44.38
C SER A 440 -22.49 -5.40 -45.25
N ALA A 441 -21.72 -6.29 -44.61
CA ALA A 441 -21.00 -7.37 -45.28
C ALA A 441 -21.95 -8.37 -45.95
N GLU A 442 -23.01 -8.81 -45.26
CA GLU A 442 -24.00 -9.72 -45.83
C GLU A 442 -24.76 -9.08 -47.00
N THR A 443 -25.11 -7.80 -46.88
CA THR A 443 -25.77 -7.05 -47.95
C THR A 443 -24.93 -7.00 -49.22
N ASN A 444 -23.63 -6.71 -49.10
CA ASN A 444 -22.71 -6.71 -50.26
C ASN A 444 -22.55 -8.10 -50.87
N ARG A 445 -22.57 -9.16 -50.06
CA ARG A 445 -22.50 -10.56 -50.54
C ARG A 445 -23.75 -10.94 -51.35
N MET A 446 -24.94 -10.59 -50.88
CA MET A 446 -26.19 -10.85 -51.59
C MET A 446 -26.27 -10.07 -52.91
N MET A 447 -25.81 -8.81 -52.92
CA MET A 447 -25.71 -8.02 -54.15
C MET A 447 -24.73 -8.65 -55.16
N GLY A 448 -23.57 -9.13 -54.70
CA GLY A 448 -22.59 -9.81 -55.55
C GLY A 448 -23.17 -11.07 -56.21
N LEU A 449 -23.90 -11.89 -55.46
CA LEU A 449 -24.58 -13.08 -55.99
C LEU A 449 -25.66 -12.75 -57.03
N ALA A 450 -26.45 -11.70 -56.79
CA ALA A 450 -27.48 -11.26 -57.74
C ALA A 450 -26.85 -10.80 -59.08
N LEU A 451 -25.76 -10.02 -59.02
CA LEU A 451 -25.04 -9.54 -60.20
C LEU A 451 -24.36 -10.69 -60.96
N GLN A 452 -23.82 -11.68 -60.24
CA GLN A 452 -23.26 -12.89 -60.83
C GLN A 452 -24.33 -13.67 -61.60
N GLY A 453 -25.53 -13.85 -61.03
CA GLY A 453 -26.67 -14.50 -61.68
C GLY A 453 -27.16 -13.77 -62.94
N GLN A 454 -27.00 -12.44 -62.99
CA GLN A 454 -27.28 -11.61 -64.18
C GLN A 454 -26.13 -11.63 -65.22
N GLY A 455 -25.03 -12.31 -64.95
CA GLY A 455 -23.87 -12.41 -65.83
C GLY A 455 -22.95 -11.18 -65.82
N GLN A 456 -23.17 -10.24 -64.90
CA GLN A 456 -22.36 -9.03 -64.69
C GLN A 456 -21.19 -9.31 -63.73
N LEU A 457 -20.26 -10.15 -64.18
CA LEU A 457 -19.24 -10.77 -63.34
C LEU A 457 -18.23 -9.78 -62.73
N ASP A 458 -17.90 -8.69 -63.44
CA ASP A 458 -16.97 -7.66 -62.93
C ASP A 458 -17.55 -6.92 -61.72
N MET A 459 -18.82 -6.50 -61.80
CA MET A 459 -19.49 -5.82 -60.69
C MET A 459 -19.76 -6.77 -59.51
N ALA A 460 -19.96 -8.07 -59.80
CA ALA A 460 -20.05 -9.09 -58.76
C ALA A 460 -18.71 -9.24 -58.01
N PHE A 461 -17.58 -9.22 -58.73
CA PHE A 461 -16.24 -9.26 -58.13
C PHE A 461 -15.99 -8.06 -57.21
N ASP A 462 -16.32 -6.84 -57.66
CA ASP A 462 -16.19 -5.60 -56.88
C ASP A 462 -17.04 -5.62 -55.60
N ARG A 463 -18.21 -6.27 -55.63
CA ARG A 463 -19.07 -6.42 -54.45
C ARG A 463 -18.53 -7.45 -53.49
N PHE A 464 -18.04 -8.59 -53.98
CA PHE A 464 -17.37 -9.60 -53.16
C PHE A 464 -16.07 -9.10 -52.52
N HIS A 465 -15.35 -8.16 -53.15
CA HIS A 465 -14.18 -7.50 -52.57
C HIS A 465 -14.48 -6.73 -51.27
N ARG A 466 -15.73 -6.29 -51.08
CA ARG A 466 -16.17 -5.50 -49.93
C ARG A 466 -16.72 -6.36 -48.79
N VAL A 467 -16.72 -7.69 -48.96
CA VAL A 467 -17.19 -8.64 -47.95
C VAL A 467 -15.99 -9.22 -47.23
N PRO A 468 -15.97 -9.27 -45.88
CA PRO A 468 -14.94 -9.97 -45.12
C PRO A 468 -14.85 -11.44 -45.56
N PHE A 469 -13.62 -11.95 -45.63
CA PHE A 469 -13.38 -13.32 -46.08
C PHE A 469 -14.01 -14.35 -45.13
N THR A 470 -14.94 -15.13 -45.68
CA THR A 470 -15.56 -16.28 -45.04
C THR A 470 -15.48 -17.47 -45.99
N ASP A 471 -15.51 -18.70 -45.49
CA ASP A 471 -15.51 -19.90 -46.35
C ASP A 471 -16.64 -19.87 -47.38
N ALA A 472 -17.77 -19.29 -46.99
CA ALA A 472 -18.93 -19.14 -47.85
C ALA A 472 -18.73 -18.05 -48.93
N LEU A 473 -17.92 -17.02 -48.69
CA LEU A 473 -17.48 -16.08 -49.73
C LEU A 473 -16.47 -16.74 -50.68
N MET A 474 -15.54 -17.55 -50.15
CA MET A 474 -14.56 -18.30 -50.95
C MET A 474 -15.25 -19.21 -51.96
N ASP A 475 -16.34 -19.86 -51.58
CA ASP A 475 -17.16 -20.65 -52.48
C ASP A 475 -17.87 -19.81 -53.56
N ASN A 476 -18.40 -18.65 -53.18
CA ASN A 476 -19.00 -17.71 -54.14
C ASN A 476 -17.97 -17.20 -55.16
N MET A 477 -16.76 -16.85 -54.70
CA MET A 477 -15.67 -16.37 -55.56
C MET A 477 -15.09 -17.48 -56.45
N ASN A 478 -15.01 -18.72 -55.96
CA ASN A 478 -14.63 -19.87 -56.79
C ASN A 478 -15.62 -20.05 -57.94
N ASN A 479 -16.93 -19.95 -57.67
CA ASN A 479 -17.95 -20.04 -58.70
C ASN A 479 -17.84 -18.86 -59.68
N LEU A 480 -17.57 -17.65 -59.20
CA LEU A 480 -17.36 -16.47 -60.04
C LEU A 480 -16.16 -16.63 -60.98
N ALA A 481 -15.04 -17.19 -60.49
CA ALA A 481 -13.85 -17.47 -61.30
C ALA A 481 -14.15 -18.51 -62.40
N LEU A 482 -14.92 -19.56 -62.07
CA LEU A 482 -15.38 -20.54 -63.05
C LEU A 482 -16.31 -19.89 -64.11
N ASP A 483 -17.13 -18.92 -63.73
CA ASP A 483 -17.99 -18.18 -64.67
C ASP A 483 -17.15 -17.35 -65.66
N PHE A 484 -16.05 -16.74 -65.19
CA PHE A 484 -15.07 -16.06 -66.04
C PHE A 484 -14.35 -17.03 -66.99
N GLU A 485 -13.96 -18.23 -66.52
CA GLU A 485 -13.38 -19.27 -67.37
C GLU A 485 -14.35 -19.73 -68.48
N ARG A 486 -15.64 -19.94 -68.15
CA ARG A 486 -16.66 -20.33 -69.15
C ARG A 486 -16.82 -19.28 -70.25
N LYS A 487 -16.60 -18.00 -69.94
CA LYS A 487 -16.60 -16.89 -70.90
C LYS A 487 -15.24 -16.66 -71.59
N ARG A 488 -14.25 -17.54 -71.39
CA ARG A 488 -12.87 -17.43 -71.90
C ARG A 488 -12.12 -16.16 -71.43
N GLN A 489 -12.52 -15.58 -70.31
CA GLN A 489 -11.88 -14.41 -69.71
C GLN A 489 -10.84 -14.84 -68.67
N PHE A 490 -9.82 -15.56 -69.12
CA PHE A 490 -8.83 -16.20 -68.24
C PHE A 490 -8.00 -15.21 -67.40
N ASN A 491 -7.73 -14.01 -67.91
CA ASN A 491 -7.03 -12.95 -67.17
C ASN A 491 -7.85 -12.48 -65.94
N LYS A 492 -9.18 -12.43 -66.07
CA LYS A 492 -10.08 -12.03 -64.98
C LYS A 492 -10.31 -13.18 -63.99
N ALA A 493 -10.40 -14.41 -64.49
CA ALA A 493 -10.43 -15.61 -63.64
C ALA A 493 -9.14 -15.73 -62.80
N GLN A 494 -7.98 -15.44 -63.40
CA GLN A 494 -6.70 -15.37 -62.70
C GLN A 494 -6.74 -14.34 -61.57
N ALA A 495 -7.20 -13.10 -61.83
CA ALA A 495 -7.30 -12.06 -60.81
C ALA A 495 -8.20 -12.48 -59.63
N VAL A 496 -9.31 -13.19 -59.90
CA VAL A 496 -10.20 -13.72 -58.85
C VAL A 496 -9.49 -14.78 -58.02
N TYR A 497 -8.79 -15.72 -58.65
CA TYR A 497 -8.05 -16.76 -57.93
C TYR A 497 -6.83 -16.22 -57.17
N GLU A 498 -6.14 -15.20 -57.69
CA GLU A 498 -5.04 -14.52 -56.98
C GLU A 498 -5.56 -13.84 -55.71
N TYR A 499 -6.69 -13.13 -55.81
CA TYR A 499 -7.34 -12.52 -54.66
C TYR A 499 -7.86 -13.55 -53.64
N MET A 500 -8.31 -14.73 -54.08
CA MET A 500 -8.63 -15.82 -53.17
C MET A 500 -7.37 -16.42 -52.51
N ALA A 501 -6.25 -16.47 -53.24
CA ALA A 501 -5.00 -17.06 -52.79
C ALA A 501 -4.23 -16.18 -51.79
N THR A 502 -4.51 -14.87 -51.73
CA THR A 502 -3.99 -14.01 -50.64
C THR A 502 -4.55 -14.41 -49.28
N TYR A 503 -5.74 -15.01 -49.23
CA TYR A 503 -6.39 -15.41 -47.99
C TYR A 503 -6.17 -16.88 -47.64
N ASN A 504 -6.54 -17.82 -48.52
CA ASN A 504 -6.36 -19.25 -48.26
C ASN A 504 -5.92 -19.99 -49.52
N LYS A 505 -4.61 -20.24 -49.60
CA LYS A 505 -3.95 -20.93 -50.72
C LYS A 505 -4.38 -22.39 -50.88
N ASN A 506 -4.92 -23.03 -49.84
CA ASN A 506 -5.22 -24.47 -49.82
C ASN A 506 -6.72 -24.76 -50.02
N HIS A 507 -7.54 -23.77 -50.37
CA HIS A 507 -8.98 -23.95 -50.55
C HIS A 507 -9.30 -24.65 -51.89
N LYS A 508 -9.93 -25.84 -51.86
CA LYS A 508 -10.52 -26.55 -53.02
C LYS A 508 -9.69 -26.47 -54.33
N ASP A 509 -8.45 -26.93 -54.26
CA ASP A 509 -7.49 -27.01 -55.38
C ASP A 509 -7.15 -25.67 -56.06
N LEU A 510 -7.26 -24.56 -55.32
CA LEU A 510 -7.04 -23.20 -55.82
C LEU A 510 -5.68 -23.01 -56.51
N GLN A 511 -4.60 -23.59 -56.00
CA GLN A 511 -3.28 -23.50 -56.65
C GLN A 511 -3.25 -24.14 -58.04
N SER A 512 -3.91 -25.28 -58.20
CA SER A 512 -4.00 -25.97 -59.50
C SER A 512 -4.82 -25.15 -60.50
N LYS A 513 -5.95 -24.58 -60.03
CA LYS A 513 -6.81 -23.69 -60.84
C LYS A 513 -6.12 -22.39 -61.23
N LEU A 514 -5.40 -21.76 -60.29
CA LEU A 514 -4.63 -20.53 -60.53
C LEU A 514 -3.52 -20.77 -61.57
N ASN A 515 -2.73 -21.85 -61.41
CA ASN A 515 -1.69 -22.20 -62.37
C ASN A 515 -2.27 -22.49 -63.77
N ARG A 516 -3.44 -23.14 -63.83
CA ARG A 516 -4.15 -23.38 -65.09
C ARG A 516 -4.62 -22.08 -65.74
N ALA A 517 -5.26 -21.19 -64.97
CA ALA A 517 -5.72 -19.89 -65.46
C ALA A 517 -4.55 -19.03 -65.95
N LYS A 518 -3.41 -19.06 -65.24
CA LYS A 518 -2.17 -18.37 -65.61
C LYS A 518 -1.54 -18.90 -66.91
N ASN A 519 -1.44 -20.21 -67.08
CA ASN A 519 -0.94 -20.79 -68.33
C ASN A 519 -1.85 -20.46 -69.52
N LEU A 520 -3.18 -20.44 -69.31
CA LEU A 520 -4.16 -20.11 -70.33
C LEU A 520 -4.18 -18.60 -70.67
N SER A 521 -3.95 -17.72 -69.70
CA SER A 521 -3.81 -16.28 -69.94
C SER A 521 -2.52 -15.96 -70.71
N GLU A 522 -1.39 -16.58 -70.35
CA GLU A 522 -0.10 -16.39 -71.02
C GLU A 522 -0.10 -16.94 -72.47
N THR A 523 -0.80 -18.05 -72.73
CA THR A 523 -0.90 -18.65 -74.08
C THR A 523 -1.69 -17.77 -75.06
N VAL A 524 -2.66 -16.99 -74.59
CA VAL A 524 -3.45 -16.07 -75.44
C VAL A 524 -2.64 -14.84 -75.87
N ILE A 525 -1.52 -14.54 -75.21
CA ILE A 525 -0.65 -13.38 -75.48
C ILE A 525 0.46 -13.71 -76.50
N LEU A 526 0.77 -14.99 -76.75
CA LEU A 526 1.90 -15.45 -77.58
C LEU A 526 1.59 -15.76 -79.06
N GLY A 527 0.41 -15.36 -79.56
CA GLY A 527 0.02 -15.51 -80.97
C GLY A 527 0.23 -14.24 -81.82
N GLY A 528 1.47 -13.94 -82.22
CA GLY A 528 1.81 -12.85 -83.15
C GLY A 528 3.31 -12.84 -83.46
N GLY A 529 3.71 -13.01 -84.72
CA GLY A 529 5.04 -13.54 -85.11
C GLY A 529 6.21 -12.55 -85.24
N GLY A 530 7.44 -13.10 -85.19
CA GLY A 530 8.56 -12.72 -86.07
C GLY A 530 9.87 -12.17 -85.46
N SER A 531 10.96 -12.96 -85.61
CA SER A 531 12.38 -12.57 -85.82
C SER A 531 13.32 -12.16 -84.65
N HIS A 532 14.03 -13.17 -84.10
CA HIS A 532 15.51 -13.33 -83.93
C HIS A 532 16.38 -12.27 -83.15
N PRO A 533 17.62 -12.60 -82.73
CA PRO A 533 17.96 -13.35 -81.51
C PRO A 533 18.93 -12.58 -80.59
N GLY A 534 18.82 -12.75 -79.28
CA GLY A 534 19.76 -12.13 -78.34
C GLY A 534 19.60 -12.71 -76.95
N GLY A 535 20.30 -13.80 -76.69
CA GLY A 535 20.37 -14.40 -75.36
C GLY A 535 21.05 -13.46 -74.37
N THR A 536 20.39 -13.22 -73.25
CA THR A 536 21.08 -13.10 -71.96
C THR A 536 20.30 -13.95 -70.96
N MET A 537 21.02 -14.95 -70.46
CA MET A 537 20.56 -15.91 -69.47
C MET A 537 20.40 -15.26 -68.09
N LEU A 538 19.34 -15.69 -67.42
CA LEU A 538 19.22 -15.94 -65.98
C LEU A 538 19.20 -14.73 -65.04
N LEU A 539 18.06 -14.55 -64.38
CA LEU A 539 17.97 -14.94 -62.97
C LEU A 539 16.55 -15.38 -62.59
N ASP A 540 16.57 -16.49 -61.88
CA ASP A 540 15.51 -17.35 -61.37
C ASP A 540 14.79 -16.72 -60.16
N GLY A 541 13.59 -17.22 -59.85
CA GLY A 541 13.07 -17.19 -58.49
C GLY A 541 11.82 -16.35 -58.26
N GLY A 542 10.66 -16.98 -58.40
CA GLY A 542 9.45 -16.52 -57.72
C GLY A 542 9.65 -16.48 -56.21
N GLY A 543 9.36 -15.33 -55.60
CA GLY A 543 9.35 -15.16 -54.16
C GLY A 543 8.21 -14.25 -53.77
N VAL A 544 7.26 -14.77 -52.98
CA VAL A 544 6.39 -13.92 -52.17
C VAL A 544 7.32 -13.12 -51.26
N GLU A 545 7.41 -11.81 -51.44
CA GLU A 545 8.17 -10.95 -50.54
C GLU A 545 7.63 -11.14 -49.12
N LYS A 546 8.45 -11.71 -48.25
CA LYS A 546 8.12 -11.78 -46.82
C LYS A 546 8.21 -10.36 -46.25
N PRO A 547 7.31 -9.98 -45.32
CA PRO A 547 7.29 -8.63 -44.75
C PRO A 547 8.64 -8.27 -44.11
N MET A 548 9.07 -7.03 -44.32
CA MET A 548 10.33 -6.48 -43.81
C MET A 548 10.03 -5.58 -42.60
N LEU A 549 10.94 -5.59 -41.62
CA LEU A 549 10.96 -4.66 -40.49
C LEU A 549 12.40 -4.15 -40.33
N GLY A 550 12.60 -2.86 -40.60
CA GLY A 550 13.89 -2.26 -40.89
C GLY A 550 14.58 -2.99 -42.03
N ARG A 551 15.80 -3.49 -41.78
CA ARG A 551 16.54 -4.32 -42.75
C ARG A 551 16.26 -5.81 -42.65
N TYR A 552 15.42 -6.25 -41.70
CA TYR A 552 15.25 -7.66 -41.38
C TYR A 552 14.00 -8.23 -42.04
N GLN A 553 14.13 -9.42 -42.62
CA GLN A 553 13.02 -10.16 -43.18
C GLN A 553 12.33 -10.95 -42.07
N VAL A 554 11.03 -10.72 -41.84
CA VAL A 554 10.25 -11.42 -40.83
C VAL A 554 9.87 -12.82 -41.33
N GLU A 555 10.15 -13.85 -40.54
CA GLU A 555 9.88 -15.24 -40.90
C GLU A 555 8.63 -15.80 -40.21
N LYS A 556 8.51 -15.63 -38.89
CA LYS A 556 7.35 -16.08 -38.10
C LYS A 556 7.27 -15.34 -36.76
N GLU A 557 6.10 -15.33 -36.14
CA GLU A 557 5.93 -14.88 -34.76
C GLU A 557 6.50 -15.93 -33.78
N LEU A 558 7.24 -15.49 -32.76
CA LEU A 558 7.77 -16.32 -31.67
C LEU A 558 6.88 -16.26 -30.42
N GLY A 559 6.23 -15.13 -30.18
CA GLY A 559 5.27 -14.96 -29.08
C GLY A 559 4.82 -13.51 -28.90
N LYS A 560 3.71 -13.34 -28.17
CA LYS A 560 3.11 -12.06 -27.83
C LYS A 560 3.13 -11.85 -26.32
N GLY A 561 3.80 -10.79 -25.87
CA GLY A 561 3.90 -10.40 -24.46
C GLY A 561 3.02 -9.20 -24.11
N ALA A 562 3.06 -8.79 -22.84
CA ALA A 562 2.30 -7.65 -22.32
C ALA A 562 2.70 -6.29 -22.94
N MET A 563 3.93 -6.19 -23.47
CA MET A 563 4.50 -4.97 -24.01
C MET A 563 4.73 -5.02 -25.54
N GLY A 564 4.29 -6.07 -26.24
CA GLY A 564 4.53 -6.18 -27.69
C GLY A 564 4.66 -7.59 -28.25
N VAL A 565 4.95 -7.69 -29.56
CA VAL A 565 5.11 -8.98 -30.28
C VAL A 565 6.58 -9.21 -30.62
N VAL A 566 7.04 -10.46 -30.45
CA VAL A 566 8.40 -10.89 -30.80
C VAL A 566 8.35 -11.80 -32.03
N TYR A 567 9.11 -11.44 -33.05
CA TYR A 567 9.22 -12.16 -34.32
C TYR A 567 10.60 -12.81 -34.48
N LEU A 568 10.64 -13.95 -35.17
CA LEU A 568 11.85 -14.50 -35.76
C LEU A 568 12.09 -13.77 -37.08
N GLY A 569 13.29 -13.23 -37.25
CA GLY A 569 13.70 -12.57 -38.47
C GLY A 569 15.07 -13.03 -38.96
N LYS A 570 15.40 -12.64 -40.18
CA LYS A 570 16.68 -12.90 -40.81
C LYS A 570 17.23 -11.63 -41.45
N ASP A 571 18.49 -11.31 -41.19
CA ASP A 571 19.21 -10.29 -41.93
C ASP A 571 19.59 -10.85 -43.31
N PRO A 572 19.01 -10.33 -44.42
CA PRO A 572 19.25 -10.87 -45.75
C PRO A 572 20.67 -10.56 -46.26
N LYS A 573 21.36 -9.54 -45.72
CA LYS A 573 22.69 -9.14 -46.18
C LYS A 573 23.79 -10.06 -45.66
N ILE A 574 23.68 -10.50 -44.41
CA ILE A 574 24.70 -11.34 -43.73
C ILE A 574 24.18 -12.73 -43.36
N GLY A 575 22.91 -13.04 -43.65
CA GLY A 575 22.29 -14.34 -43.38
C GLY A 575 22.02 -14.64 -41.91
N ARG A 576 22.13 -13.65 -41.01
CA ARG A 576 22.02 -13.83 -39.56
C ARG A 576 20.57 -13.97 -39.10
N VAL A 577 20.29 -14.95 -38.25
CA VAL A 577 18.98 -15.10 -37.60
C VAL A 577 18.90 -14.22 -36.35
N VAL A 578 17.79 -13.50 -36.18
CA VAL A 578 17.56 -12.53 -35.10
C VAL A 578 16.17 -12.69 -34.50
N ALA A 579 16.00 -12.25 -33.26
CA ALA A 579 14.69 -12.00 -32.66
C ALA A 579 14.37 -10.50 -32.78
N ILE A 580 13.14 -10.13 -33.15
CA ILE A 580 12.71 -8.75 -33.36
C ILE A 580 11.52 -8.48 -32.45
N LYS A 581 11.71 -7.68 -31.40
CA LYS A 581 10.64 -7.25 -30.50
C LYS A 581 10.05 -5.93 -31.01
N THR A 582 8.73 -5.83 -31.09
CA THR A 582 8.01 -4.68 -31.65
C THR A 582 7.04 -4.07 -30.63
N MET A 583 6.91 -2.75 -30.62
CA MET A 583 6.02 -2.00 -29.73
C MET A 583 5.26 -0.90 -30.49
N ALA A 584 3.94 -0.82 -30.31
CA ALA A 584 3.08 0.20 -30.90
C ALA A 584 2.88 1.38 -29.95
N LEU A 585 3.90 2.24 -29.84
CA LEU A 585 3.92 3.36 -28.88
C LEU A 585 2.74 4.34 -29.07
N SER A 586 2.27 4.51 -30.31
CA SER A 586 1.14 5.37 -30.69
C SER A 586 -0.24 4.89 -30.20
N GLN A 587 -0.35 3.64 -29.73
CA GLN A 587 -1.58 3.13 -29.12
C GLN A 587 -1.67 3.43 -27.62
N GLU A 588 -0.55 3.66 -26.96
CA GLU A 588 -0.46 3.84 -25.51
C GLU A 588 -0.29 5.30 -25.09
N PHE A 589 0.31 6.14 -25.94
CA PHE A 589 0.63 7.54 -25.65
C PHE A 589 0.17 8.48 -26.78
N GLU A 590 -0.21 9.72 -26.43
CA GLU A 590 -0.66 10.75 -27.38
C GLU A 590 0.06 12.09 -27.12
N GLY A 591 0.21 12.91 -28.16
CA GLY A 591 0.79 14.26 -28.01
C GLY A 591 2.24 14.28 -27.52
N ASP A 592 2.54 15.18 -26.58
CA ASP A 592 3.90 15.34 -26.04
C ASP A 592 4.38 14.10 -25.26
N GLU A 593 3.45 13.31 -24.68
CA GLU A 593 3.78 12.07 -23.96
C GLU A 593 4.28 10.96 -24.90
N LEU A 594 3.78 10.90 -26.15
CA LEU A 594 4.27 9.94 -27.15
C LEU A 594 5.71 10.24 -27.55
N THR A 595 6.05 11.52 -27.66
CA THR A 595 7.39 11.97 -28.03
C THR A 595 8.40 11.65 -26.93
N ASP A 596 8.04 11.91 -25.67
CA ASP A 596 8.88 11.58 -24.51
C ASP A 596 9.01 10.05 -24.28
N ALA A 597 7.93 9.28 -24.46
CA ALA A 597 7.99 7.81 -24.38
C ALA A 597 8.90 7.21 -25.48
N ARG A 598 8.85 7.76 -26.70
CA ARG A 598 9.71 7.38 -27.81
C ARG A 598 11.19 7.68 -27.53
N GLU A 599 11.51 8.89 -27.07
CA GLU A 599 12.89 9.26 -26.73
C GLU A 599 13.45 8.38 -25.60
N ARG A 600 12.64 8.06 -24.59
CA ARG A 600 13.02 7.14 -23.52
C ARG A 600 13.28 5.72 -24.04
N PHE A 601 12.44 5.20 -24.93
CA PHE A 601 12.60 3.87 -25.54
C PHE A 601 13.92 3.69 -26.27
N PHE A 602 14.27 4.63 -27.14
CA PHE A 602 15.53 4.55 -27.89
C PHE A 602 16.75 4.75 -27.01
N ARG A 603 16.68 5.63 -26.01
CA ARG A 603 17.78 5.83 -25.05
C ARG A 603 18.04 4.59 -24.20
N GLU A 604 17.00 3.83 -23.89
CA GLU A 604 17.10 2.58 -23.14
C GLU A 604 17.67 1.44 -24.00
N ALA A 605 17.21 1.31 -25.24
CA ALA A 605 17.77 0.38 -26.22
C ALA A 605 19.26 0.68 -26.49
N GLU A 606 19.64 1.95 -26.61
CA GLU A 606 21.03 2.38 -26.79
C GLU A 606 21.91 2.01 -25.58
N THR A 607 21.40 2.24 -24.38
CA THR A 607 22.12 1.93 -23.13
C THR A 607 22.32 0.42 -22.96
N ALA A 608 21.29 -0.38 -23.26
CA ALA A 608 21.38 -1.84 -23.23
C ALA A 608 22.26 -2.41 -24.35
N GLY A 609 22.28 -1.79 -25.55
CA GLY A 609 23.12 -2.21 -26.67
C GLY A 609 24.63 -2.07 -26.43
N ARG A 610 25.05 -1.32 -25.41
CA ARG A 610 26.47 -1.21 -24.99
C ARG A 610 26.94 -2.40 -24.16
N LEU A 611 26.02 -3.24 -23.66
CA LEU A 611 26.37 -4.38 -22.82
C LEU A 611 26.84 -5.56 -23.67
N GLN A 612 28.05 -6.04 -23.42
CA GLN A 612 28.61 -7.24 -24.05
C GLN A 612 29.03 -8.23 -22.97
N HIS A 613 28.16 -9.20 -22.70
CA HIS A 613 28.40 -10.23 -21.71
C HIS A 613 27.80 -11.57 -22.15
N GLN A 614 28.48 -12.68 -21.83
CA GLN A 614 28.03 -14.01 -22.25
C GLN A 614 26.63 -14.37 -21.72
N ASN A 615 26.22 -13.80 -20.58
CA ASN A 615 24.91 -14.04 -19.95
C ASN A 615 23.92 -12.88 -20.13
N ILE A 616 24.19 -11.93 -21.05
CA ILE A 616 23.26 -10.86 -21.42
C ILE A 616 22.91 -11.04 -22.90
N VAL A 617 21.65 -10.82 -23.26
CA VAL A 617 21.22 -10.84 -24.67
C VAL A 617 21.86 -9.68 -25.42
N THR A 618 22.42 -9.95 -26.60
CA THR A 618 23.04 -8.89 -27.40
C THR A 618 21.99 -8.19 -28.25
N ILE A 619 21.90 -6.87 -28.16
CA ILE A 619 21.08 -6.05 -29.05
C ILE A 619 21.92 -5.68 -30.27
N PHE A 620 21.38 -5.91 -31.47
CA PHE A 620 22.06 -5.66 -32.73
C PHE A 620 21.62 -4.36 -33.41
N ASP A 621 20.35 -3.99 -33.27
CA ASP A 621 19.76 -2.84 -33.94
C ASP A 621 18.49 -2.40 -33.21
N ALA A 622 18.14 -1.12 -33.31
CA ALA A 622 16.87 -0.58 -32.83
C ALA A 622 16.43 0.56 -33.77
N GLY A 623 15.14 0.62 -34.09
CA GLY A 623 14.61 1.62 -35.03
C GLY A 623 13.10 1.77 -34.94
N GLU A 624 12.56 2.63 -35.81
CA GLU A 624 11.12 2.87 -35.96
C GLU A 624 10.75 2.70 -37.43
N GLU A 625 9.68 1.95 -37.71
CA GLU A 625 9.12 1.84 -39.05
C GLU A 625 7.60 1.66 -38.97
N HIS A 626 6.85 2.39 -39.79
CA HIS A 626 5.37 2.33 -39.83
C HIS A 626 4.70 2.51 -38.45
N ASP A 627 5.17 3.47 -37.65
CA ASP A 627 4.70 3.76 -36.27
C ASP A 627 4.89 2.60 -35.26
N LEU A 628 5.75 1.62 -35.60
CA LEU A 628 6.20 0.55 -34.71
C LEU A 628 7.68 0.74 -34.36
N ALA A 629 7.97 0.85 -33.07
CA ALA A 629 9.34 0.79 -32.58
C ALA A 629 9.79 -0.68 -32.52
N TYR A 630 11.01 -0.98 -32.96
CA TYR A 630 11.55 -2.34 -32.96
C TYR A 630 12.96 -2.42 -32.35
N ILE A 631 13.27 -3.55 -31.74
CA ILE A 631 14.60 -3.93 -31.25
C ILE A 631 14.95 -5.31 -31.83
N ALA A 632 16.00 -5.37 -32.64
CA ALA A 632 16.55 -6.62 -33.15
C ALA A 632 17.68 -7.10 -32.23
N MET A 633 17.57 -8.33 -31.75
CA MET A 633 18.46 -8.92 -30.76
C MET A 633 18.84 -10.36 -31.12
N GLU A 634 19.80 -10.91 -30.38
CA GLU A 634 20.22 -12.31 -30.47
C GLU A 634 19.02 -13.27 -30.35
N PHE A 635 18.88 -14.19 -31.30
CA PHE A 635 17.87 -15.24 -31.23
C PHE A 635 18.32 -16.35 -30.29
N LEU A 636 17.56 -16.58 -29.23
CA LEU A 636 17.83 -17.60 -28.20
C LEU A 636 16.95 -18.84 -28.43
N LYS A 637 17.55 -20.03 -28.42
CA LYS A 637 16.85 -21.31 -28.66
C LYS A 637 16.18 -21.91 -27.41
N GLY A 638 16.54 -21.40 -26.23
CA GLY A 638 16.01 -21.87 -24.94
C GLY A 638 14.58 -21.40 -24.65
N LYS A 639 14.08 -21.71 -23.46
CA LYS A 639 12.82 -21.19 -22.92
C LYS A 639 13.08 -20.27 -21.73
N ASP A 640 12.13 -19.43 -21.38
CA ASP A 640 12.20 -18.67 -20.14
C ASP A 640 12.03 -19.57 -18.91
N LEU A 641 12.38 -19.07 -17.72
CA LEU A 641 12.32 -19.85 -16.48
C LEU A 641 10.93 -19.89 -15.84
N ALA A 642 9.89 -19.27 -16.40
CA ALA A 642 8.59 -19.18 -15.74
C ALA A 642 7.96 -20.57 -15.46
N ASP A 643 8.13 -21.51 -16.39
CA ASP A 643 7.59 -22.86 -16.23
C ASP A 643 8.29 -23.69 -15.14
N VAL A 644 9.56 -23.40 -14.86
CA VAL A 644 10.33 -24.12 -13.81
C VAL A 644 10.19 -23.51 -12.42
N THR A 645 9.22 -22.60 -12.23
CA THR A 645 8.86 -22.02 -10.91
C THR A 645 7.58 -22.60 -10.31
N LYS A 646 6.92 -23.52 -11.03
CA LYS A 646 5.69 -24.18 -10.58
C LYS A 646 6.01 -25.46 -9.83
N ASP A 647 5.20 -25.78 -8.82
CA ASP A 647 5.32 -27.03 -8.08
C ASP A 647 5.24 -28.24 -9.04
N GLY A 648 6.11 -29.23 -8.82
CA GLY A 648 6.31 -30.38 -9.72
C GLY A 648 7.18 -30.16 -10.96
N HIS A 649 7.62 -28.92 -11.25
CA HIS A 649 8.50 -28.59 -12.40
C HIS A 649 9.83 -27.93 -11.98
N LEU A 650 10.17 -27.98 -10.69
CA LEU A 650 11.37 -27.34 -10.15
C LEU A 650 12.65 -28.01 -10.66
N LEU A 651 13.67 -27.20 -10.91
CA LEU A 651 15.01 -27.69 -11.24
C LEU A 651 15.74 -28.19 -10.00
N ALA A 652 16.71 -29.08 -10.20
CA ALA A 652 17.60 -29.51 -9.12
C ALA A 652 18.34 -28.31 -8.50
N ILE A 653 18.42 -28.27 -7.17
CA ILE A 653 19.00 -27.15 -6.39
C ILE A 653 20.36 -26.70 -6.96
N PRO A 654 21.36 -27.58 -7.21
CA PRO A 654 22.65 -27.13 -7.75
C PRO A 654 22.52 -26.39 -9.09
N LYS A 655 21.55 -26.77 -9.93
CA LYS A 655 21.29 -26.11 -11.21
C LYS A 655 20.62 -24.75 -11.00
N VAL A 656 19.66 -24.62 -10.07
CA VAL A 656 19.06 -23.33 -9.68
C VAL A 656 20.15 -22.36 -9.23
N LEU A 657 21.01 -22.79 -8.30
CA LEU A 657 22.10 -21.96 -7.78
C LEU A 657 23.09 -21.55 -8.89
N SER A 658 23.42 -22.46 -9.80
CA SER A 658 24.29 -22.18 -10.96
C SER A 658 23.69 -21.14 -11.92
N ILE A 659 22.38 -21.21 -12.17
CA ILE A 659 21.67 -20.24 -13.01
C ILE A 659 21.67 -18.86 -12.32
N VAL A 660 21.25 -18.79 -11.07
CA VAL A 660 21.15 -17.53 -10.30
C VAL A 660 22.53 -16.88 -10.14
N ALA A 661 23.59 -17.65 -9.91
CA ALA A 661 24.96 -17.12 -9.83
C ALA A 661 25.40 -16.45 -11.15
N ARG A 662 25.10 -17.06 -12.30
CA ARG A 662 25.41 -16.48 -13.63
C ARG A 662 24.60 -15.22 -13.92
N VAL A 663 23.34 -15.16 -13.46
CA VAL A 663 22.51 -13.96 -13.55
C VAL A 663 23.05 -12.85 -12.64
N ALA A 664 23.48 -13.18 -11.41
CA ALA A 664 24.10 -12.21 -10.50
C ALA A 664 25.40 -11.61 -11.06
N GLU A 665 26.22 -12.41 -11.77
CA GLU A 665 27.40 -11.91 -12.49
C GLU A 665 27.04 -10.99 -13.66
N ALA A 666 26.01 -11.34 -14.43
CA ALA A 666 25.49 -10.49 -15.50
C ALA A 666 25.01 -9.13 -14.97
N LEU A 667 24.29 -9.13 -13.84
CA LEU A 667 23.85 -7.92 -13.15
C LEU A 667 25.05 -7.10 -12.64
N ALA A 668 26.05 -7.74 -12.04
CA ALA A 668 27.25 -7.05 -11.59
C ALA A 668 28.00 -6.36 -12.74
N TYR A 669 28.06 -7.00 -13.92
CA TYR A 669 28.63 -6.39 -15.12
C TYR A 669 27.80 -5.17 -15.58
N ALA A 670 26.47 -5.29 -15.64
CA ALA A 670 25.58 -4.21 -16.04
C ALA A 670 25.64 -3.01 -15.07
N HIS A 671 25.66 -3.27 -13.76
CA HIS A 671 25.73 -2.24 -12.72
C HIS A 671 27.03 -1.43 -12.81
N LYS A 672 28.17 -2.07 -13.17
CA LYS A 672 29.45 -1.38 -13.42
C LYS A 672 29.39 -0.45 -14.64
N GLN A 673 28.49 -0.70 -15.57
CA GLN A 673 28.21 0.17 -16.73
C GLN A 673 27.09 1.19 -16.43
N ASN A 674 26.68 1.34 -15.17
CA ASN A 674 25.57 2.19 -14.72
C ASN A 674 24.21 1.81 -15.34
N VAL A 675 24.02 0.54 -15.70
CA VAL A 675 22.76 0.02 -16.23
C VAL A 675 22.08 -0.84 -15.17
N VAL A 676 20.86 -0.47 -14.79
CA VAL A 676 20.01 -1.20 -13.82
C VAL A 676 18.84 -1.82 -14.58
N HIS A 677 18.52 -3.08 -14.31
CA HIS A 677 17.51 -3.83 -15.08
C HIS A 677 16.06 -3.48 -14.68
N ARG A 678 15.77 -3.38 -13.39
CA ARG A 678 14.46 -3.03 -12.75
C ARG A 678 13.29 -4.01 -12.90
N ASP A 679 13.43 -5.07 -13.70
CA ASP A 679 12.36 -6.06 -13.94
C ASP A 679 12.93 -7.48 -13.99
N ILE A 680 13.71 -7.87 -12.99
CA ILE A 680 14.25 -9.23 -12.89
C ILE A 680 13.14 -10.19 -12.43
N LYS A 681 12.82 -11.18 -13.27
CA LYS A 681 11.82 -12.22 -13.02
C LYS A 681 12.08 -13.43 -13.92
N PRO A 682 11.50 -14.62 -13.63
CA PRO A 682 11.71 -15.83 -14.43
C PRO A 682 11.45 -15.66 -15.94
N ALA A 683 10.44 -14.88 -16.31
CA ALA A 683 10.09 -14.62 -17.71
C ALA A 683 11.15 -13.84 -18.51
N ASN A 684 12.10 -13.18 -17.82
CA ASN A 684 13.17 -12.38 -18.44
C ASN A 684 14.54 -13.10 -18.39
N ILE A 685 14.55 -14.38 -18.03
CA ILE A 685 15.76 -15.21 -17.98
C ILE A 685 15.56 -16.40 -18.90
N MET A 686 16.32 -16.44 -19.99
CA MET A 686 16.29 -17.52 -20.96
C MET A 686 17.31 -18.58 -20.58
N TYR A 687 16.88 -19.83 -20.57
CA TYR A 687 17.72 -21.00 -20.31
C TYR A 687 17.55 -22.05 -21.39
N ASP A 688 18.67 -22.49 -21.96
CA ASP A 688 18.72 -23.62 -22.87
C ASP A 688 19.37 -24.83 -22.15
N PRO A 689 18.60 -25.86 -21.77
CA PRO A 689 19.14 -27.04 -21.12
C PRO A 689 20.11 -27.85 -21.99
N GLN A 690 20.01 -27.77 -23.32
CA GLN A 690 20.87 -28.55 -24.22
C GLN A 690 22.28 -27.98 -24.29
N SER A 691 22.39 -26.64 -24.33
CA SER A 691 23.68 -25.94 -24.37
C SER A 691 24.15 -25.41 -23.01
N ASP A 692 23.36 -25.60 -21.95
CA ASP A 692 23.53 -25.00 -20.61
C ASP A 692 23.78 -23.49 -20.67
N THR A 693 23.13 -22.79 -21.59
CA THR A 693 23.29 -21.34 -21.77
C THR A 693 22.21 -20.59 -21.01
N VAL A 694 22.61 -19.58 -20.21
CA VAL A 694 21.72 -18.65 -19.49
C VAL A 694 21.92 -17.24 -20.03
N LYS A 695 20.84 -16.56 -20.37
CA LYS A 695 20.85 -15.20 -20.90
C LYS A 695 19.75 -14.36 -20.23
N VAL A 696 20.12 -13.19 -19.73
CA VAL A 696 19.20 -12.17 -19.21
C VAL A 696 18.72 -11.32 -20.39
N THR A 697 17.40 -11.15 -20.51
CA THR A 697 16.73 -10.41 -21.60
C THR A 697 16.04 -9.15 -21.07
N ASP A 698 15.62 -8.25 -21.95
CA ASP A 698 14.81 -7.06 -21.60
C ASP A 698 15.48 -6.06 -20.64
N PHE A 699 16.81 -5.90 -20.75
CA PHE A 699 17.52 -4.82 -20.06
C PHE A 699 16.94 -3.45 -20.44
N GLY A 700 16.45 -2.74 -19.43
CA GLY A 700 16.28 -1.30 -19.50
C GLY A 700 15.01 -0.78 -20.15
N ILE A 701 14.08 -1.58 -20.69
CA ILE A 701 12.85 -1.08 -21.36
C ILE A 701 11.74 -0.63 -20.36
N ALA A 702 11.99 -0.77 -19.05
CA ALA A 702 10.95 -0.65 -18.01
C ALA A 702 10.70 0.78 -17.47
N ARG A 703 11.58 1.77 -17.73
CA ARG A 703 11.38 3.11 -17.10
C ARG A 703 10.25 3.90 -17.76
N ILE A 704 9.85 3.54 -18.98
CA ILE A 704 8.71 4.16 -19.68
C ILE A 704 7.40 3.88 -18.92
N THR A 705 7.33 2.76 -18.18
CA THR A 705 6.15 2.32 -17.44
C THR A 705 6.21 2.55 -15.93
N ASP A 706 7.40 2.75 -15.35
CA ASP A 706 7.59 2.97 -13.90
C ASP A 706 7.05 4.32 -13.38
N SER A 707 6.77 5.28 -14.26
CA SER A 707 6.35 6.64 -13.88
C SER A 707 5.02 7.10 -14.47
N SER A 708 4.41 6.29 -15.33
CA SER A 708 3.23 6.69 -16.10
C SER A 708 2.06 5.77 -15.73
N LYS A 709 1.06 6.30 -15.02
CA LYS A 709 -0.26 5.67 -14.96
C LYS A 709 -0.75 5.55 -16.41
N THR A 710 -0.82 4.34 -16.94
CA THR A 710 -1.49 4.11 -18.22
C THR A 710 -2.93 4.62 -18.14
N LYS A 711 -3.55 5.00 -19.27
CA LYS A 711 -4.95 5.48 -19.34
C LYS A 711 -5.97 4.54 -18.66
N THR A 712 -5.59 3.30 -18.36
CA THR A 712 -6.37 2.25 -17.68
C THR A 712 -6.09 2.10 -16.18
N GLY A 713 -5.15 2.83 -15.59
CA GLY A 713 -4.82 2.76 -14.16
C GLY A 713 -4.15 1.45 -13.73
N MET A 714 -3.72 0.61 -14.66
CA MET A 714 -2.97 -0.61 -14.37
C MET A 714 -1.48 -0.31 -14.24
N VAL A 715 -0.91 -0.66 -13.09
CA VAL A 715 0.55 -0.81 -12.92
C VAL A 715 0.99 -1.89 -13.90
N LEU A 716 1.76 -1.52 -14.92
CA LEU A 716 2.22 -2.45 -15.94
C LEU A 716 3.36 -3.29 -15.35
N GLY A 717 3.03 -4.38 -14.65
CA GLY A 717 3.98 -5.32 -14.07
C GLY A 717 3.35 -6.28 -13.08
N THR A 718 4.02 -7.41 -12.81
CA THR A 718 3.68 -8.30 -11.69
C THR A 718 4.45 -7.82 -10.47
N PRO A 719 3.83 -7.15 -9.48
CA PRO A 719 4.56 -6.50 -8.40
C PRO A 719 5.27 -7.47 -7.47
N SER A 720 5.01 -8.78 -7.59
CA SER A 720 5.61 -9.84 -6.78
C SER A 720 7.15 -9.85 -6.76
N PHE A 721 7.83 -9.29 -7.77
CA PHE A 721 9.30 -9.22 -7.84
C PHE A 721 9.86 -7.82 -7.57
N MET A 722 9.02 -6.81 -7.38
CA MET A 722 9.47 -5.44 -7.13
C MET A 722 10.16 -5.34 -5.77
N SER A 723 11.21 -4.52 -5.70
CA SER A 723 11.88 -4.20 -4.45
C SER A 723 11.07 -3.21 -3.58
N PRO A 724 11.29 -3.18 -2.25
CA PRO A 724 10.60 -2.23 -1.36
C PRO A 724 10.77 -0.77 -1.79
N GLU A 725 11.96 -0.40 -2.28
CA GLU A 725 12.27 0.93 -2.80
C GLU A 725 11.53 1.26 -4.10
N GLN A 726 11.29 0.28 -4.98
CA GLN A 726 10.46 0.47 -6.17
C GLN A 726 9.01 0.74 -5.79
N ILE A 727 8.45 -0.04 -4.85
CA ILE A 727 7.07 0.16 -4.38
C ILE A 727 6.91 1.50 -3.66
N ALA A 728 7.92 1.91 -2.89
CA ALA A 728 7.91 3.19 -2.18
C ALA A 728 8.24 4.41 -3.07
N GLY A 729 8.52 4.21 -4.36
CA GLY A 729 8.91 5.30 -5.28
C GLY A 729 10.25 5.97 -4.92
N LYS A 730 11.13 5.28 -4.19
CA LYS A 730 12.46 5.76 -3.80
C LYS A 730 13.45 5.56 -4.96
N LYS A 731 14.65 6.13 -4.83
CA LYS A 731 15.71 5.96 -5.84
C LYS A 731 16.09 4.47 -5.97
N VAL A 732 15.94 3.94 -7.18
CA VAL A 732 16.24 2.54 -7.55
C VAL A 732 17.68 2.45 -8.08
N ASP A 733 18.48 1.56 -7.51
CA ASP A 733 19.84 1.25 -7.93
C ASP A 733 20.03 -0.27 -8.12
N GLY A 734 21.26 -0.73 -8.39
CA GLY A 734 21.53 -2.15 -8.64
C GLY A 734 21.11 -3.10 -7.52
N ARG A 735 20.97 -2.63 -6.28
CA ARG A 735 20.54 -3.45 -5.14
C ARG A 735 19.07 -3.86 -5.23
N SER A 736 18.29 -3.14 -6.03
CA SER A 736 16.91 -3.50 -6.36
C SER A 736 16.87 -4.75 -7.25
N ASP A 737 17.76 -4.86 -8.25
CA ASP A 737 17.86 -6.06 -9.10
C ASP A 737 18.27 -7.29 -8.27
N LEU A 738 19.15 -7.12 -7.27
CA LEU A 738 19.57 -8.21 -6.38
C LEU A 738 18.45 -8.69 -5.46
N TYR A 739 17.56 -7.79 -5.02
CA TYR A 739 16.35 -8.18 -4.30
C TYR A 739 15.41 -8.99 -5.18
N SER A 740 15.12 -8.51 -6.39
CA SER A 740 14.28 -9.23 -7.36
C SER A 740 14.87 -10.60 -7.73
N LEU A 741 16.20 -10.70 -7.84
CA LEU A 741 16.90 -11.96 -8.00
C LEU A 741 16.74 -12.89 -6.79
N GLY A 742 16.73 -12.34 -5.57
CA GLY A 742 16.43 -13.07 -4.34
C GLY A 742 15.01 -13.62 -4.30
N VAL A 743 14.03 -12.86 -4.76
CA VAL A 743 12.63 -13.31 -4.91
C VAL A 743 12.55 -14.47 -5.91
N MET A 744 13.25 -14.34 -7.04
CA MET A 744 13.32 -15.40 -8.06
C MET A 744 13.99 -16.67 -7.51
N LEU A 745 15.10 -16.54 -6.77
CA LEU A 745 15.78 -17.66 -6.12
C LEU A 745 14.85 -18.37 -5.13
N PHE A 746 14.14 -17.62 -4.28
CA PHE A 746 13.15 -18.17 -3.35
C PHE A 746 12.10 -18.99 -4.11
N GLN A 747 11.53 -18.41 -5.18
CA GLN A 747 10.49 -19.05 -5.95
C GLN A 747 10.97 -20.32 -6.68
N MET A 748 12.17 -20.30 -7.26
CA MET A 748 12.74 -21.48 -7.94
C MET A 748 13.09 -22.62 -6.97
N LEU A 749 13.36 -22.31 -5.71
CA LEU A 749 13.62 -23.31 -4.67
C LEU A 749 12.34 -23.83 -4.02
N ALA A 750 11.35 -22.98 -3.79
CA ALA A 750 10.14 -23.30 -3.03
C ALA A 750 8.90 -23.59 -3.88
N GLY A 751 8.90 -23.24 -5.17
CA GLY A 751 7.73 -23.32 -6.06
C GLY A 751 6.62 -22.31 -5.76
N VAL A 752 6.86 -21.41 -4.80
CA VAL A 752 5.92 -20.39 -4.33
C VAL A 752 6.66 -19.06 -4.12
N LEU A 753 5.94 -17.94 -4.28
CA LEU A 753 6.51 -16.61 -4.02
C LEU A 753 6.64 -16.35 -2.51
N PRO A 754 7.64 -15.56 -2.08
CA PRO A 754 7.82 -15.23 -0.65
C PRO A 754 6.67 -14.39 -0.09
N PHE A 755 6.00 -13.59 -0.92
CA PHE A 755 4.86 -12.76 -0.54
C PHE A 755 3.66 -13.02 -1.46
N ARG A 756 2.48 -13.14 -0.85
CA ARG A 756 1.17 -13.28 -1.51
C ARG A 756 0.14 -12.46 -0.74
N GLY A 757 -0.80 -11.85 -1.46
CA GLY A 757 -1.93 -11.14 -0.87
C GLY A 757 -3.18 -11.36 -1.71
N ASP A 758 -4.35 -11.25 -1.08
CA ASP A 758 -5.65 -11.41 -1.73
C ASP A 758 -6.02 -10.16 -2.54
N SER A 759 -5.29 -9.06 -2.33
CA SER A 759 -5.37 -7.84 -3.13
C SER A 759 -3.99 -7.30 -3.50
N MET A 760 -3.96 -6.46 -4.54
CA MET A 760 -2.75 -5.78 -4.99
C MET A 760 -2.12 -4.90 -3.90
N ALA A 761 -2.95 -4.19 -3.14
CA ALA A 761 -2.51 -3.31 -2.05
C ALA A 761 -1.89 -4.11 -0.90
N GLU A 762 -2.47 -5.27 -0.57
CA GLU A 762 -1.93 -6.16 0.44
C GLU A 762 -0.57 -6.73 0.01
N LEU A 763 -0.44 -7.21 -1.22
CA LEU A 763 0.84 -7.68 -1.75
C LEU A 763 1.92 -6.59 -1.69
N MET A 764 1.59 -5.36 -2.08
CA MET A 764 2.51 -4.22 -2.01
C MET A 764 2.90 -3.90 -0.56
N TYR A 765 1.95 -3.95 0.38
CA TYR A 765 2.22 -3.74 1.80
C TYR A 765 3.18 -4.81 2.36
N LYS A 766 2.96 -6.09 2.05
CA LYS A 766 3.83 -7.19 2.50
C LYS A 766 5.23 -7.06 1.93
N ILE A 767 5.37 -6.72 0.66
CA ILE A 767 6.67 -6.48 0.05
C ILE A 767 7.37 -5.28 0.71
N ALA A 768 6.65 -4.22 1.07
CA ALA A 768 7.24 -3.05 1.70
C ALA A 768 7.62 -3.27 3.18
N ASN A 769 6.80 -3.98 3.96
CA ASN A 769 6.87 -3.95 5.43
C ASN A 769 7.08 -5.32 6.10
N GLU A 770 6.62 -6.43 5.52
CA GLU A 770 6.71 -7.74 6.18
C GLU A 770 8.02 -8.47 5.84
N PRO A 771 8.72 -9.04 6.84
CA PRO A 771 9.92 -9.84 6.57
C PRO A 771 9.56 -11.07 5.72
N ALA A 772 10.48 -11.50 4.85
CA ALA A 772 10.28 -12.73 4.08
C ALA A 772 10.26 -13.95 5.02
N PRO A 773 9.39 -14.94 4.78
CA PRO A 773 9.40 -16.17 5.56
C PRO A 773 10.73 -16.92 5.38
N ASP A 774 11.20 -17.62 6.42
CA ASP A 774 12.34 -18.52 6.27
C ASP A 774 11.96 -19.62 5.26
N ILE A 775 12.74 -19.74 4.18
CA ILE A 775 12.50 -20.71 3.12
C ILE A 775 12.48 -22.15 3.62
N ARG A 776 13.14 -22.44 4.75
CA ARG A 776 13.14 -23.76 5.39
C ARG A 776 11.80 -24.16 6.00
N ILE A 777 10.87 -23.20 6.18
CA ILE A 777 9.47 -23.52 6.53
C ILE A 777 8.82 -24.34 5.41
N ILE A 778 9.17 -24.04 4.14
CA ILE A 778 8.59 -24.70 2.96
C ILE A 778 9.50 -25.85 2.48
N GLN A 779 10.82 -25.66 2.54
CA GLN A 779 11.82 -26.65 2.12
C GLN A 779 12.81 -26.95 3.27
N PRO A 780 12.42 -27.78 4.27
CA PRO A 780 13.24 -28.03 5.46
C PRO A 780 14.61 -28.67 5.17
N GLN A 781 14.78 -29.26 3.99
CA GLN A 781 15.98 -29.97 3.57
C GLN A 781 17.10 -29.04 3.03
N LEU A 782 16.84 -27.73 2.90
CA LEU A 782 17.82 -26.79 2.38
C LEU A 782 18.95 -26.52 3.42
N PRO A 783 20.21 -26.41 2.98
CA PRO A 783 21.32 -26.04 3.86
C PRO A 783 21.08 -24.67 4.54
N GLY A 784 21.47 -24.53 5.81
CA GLY A 784 21.33 -23.27 6.55
C GLY A 784 21.97 -22.08 5.84
N ARG A 785 23.17 -22.28 5.28
CA ARG A 785 23.89 -21.26 4.49
C ARG A 785 23.09 -20.76 3.29
N LEU A 786 22.32 -21.63 2.63
CA LEU A 786 21.47 -21.23 1.52
C LEU A 786 20.25 -20.41 1.99
N ALA A 787 19.67 -20.79 3.13
CA ALA A 787 18.58 -20.02 3.73
C ALA A 787 19.05 -18.61 4.14
N ASP A 788 20.26 -18.50 4.70
CA ASP A 788 20.87 -17.22 5.08
C ASP A 788 21.12 -16.32 3.85
N ILE A 789 21.60 -16.89 2.73
CA ILE A 789 21.78 -16.16 1.46
C ILE A 789 20.44 -15.62 0.96
N VAL A 790 19.38 -16.43 0.99
CA VAL A 790 18.03 -16.03 0.59
C VAL A 790 17.51 -14.92 1.49
N ALA A 791 17.61 -15.07 2.82
CA ALA A 791 17.19 -14.06 3.78
C ALA A 791 17.94 -12.73 3.61
N LEU A 792 19.26 -12.77 3.40
CA LEU A 792 20.09 -11.60 3.16
C LEU A 792 19.68 -10.86 1.86
N SER A 793 19.40 -11.62 0.78
CA SER A 793 18.94 -11.04 -0.49
C SER A 793 17.54 -10.38 -0.39
N LEU A 794 16.69 -10.86 0.52
CA LEU A 794 15.32 -10.39 0.74
C LEU A 794 15.18 -9.37 1.88
N SER A 795 16.29 -8.89 2.45
CA SER A 795 16.24 -7.84 3.47
C SER A 795 15.57 -6.57 2.95
N LYS A 796 14.72 -5.92 3.75
CA LYS A 796 14.00 -4.72 3.32
C LYS A 796 14.93 -3.51 3.17
N ASN A 797 15.90 -3.37 4.09
CA ASN A 797 16.88 -2.29 4.00
C ASN A 797 17.95 -2.62 2.95
N SER A 798 18.02 -1.84 1.87
CA SER A 798 19.00 -2.03 0.78
C SER A 798 20.45 -1.92 1.25
N GLU A 799 20.73 -1.22 2.35
CA GLU A 799 22.09 -1.11 2.93
C GLU A 799 22.56 -2.41 3.58
N THR A 800 21.62 -3.26 4.00
CA THR A 800 21.94 -4.54 4.66
C THR A 800 21.99 -5.72 3.68
N ARG A 801 21.49 -5.54 2.44
CA ARG A 801 21.50 -6.57 1.39
C ARG A 801 22.91 -6.76 0.80
N TYR A 802 23.03 -7.70 -0.14
CA TYR A 802 24.17 -7.72 -1.06
C TYR A 802 24.32 -6.37 -1.77
N GLN A 803 25.50 -5.77 -1.66
CA GLN A 803 25.83 -4.52 -2.34
C GLN A 803 26.27 -4.75 -3.80
N GLU A 804 26.82 -5.93 -4.10
CA GLU A 804 27.31 -6.30 -5.43
C GLU A 804 26.85 -7.71 -5.83
N GLY A 805 26.42 -7.88 -7.08
CA GLY A 805 26.03 -9.19 -7.61
C GLY A 805 27.16 -10.22 -7.63
N GLY A 806 28.43 -9.76 -7.71
CA GLY A 806 29.59 -10.65 -7.65
C GLY A 806 29.70 -11.38 -6.31
N GLN A 807 29.40 -10.71 -5.19
CA GLN A 807 29.38 -11.33 -3.87
C GLN A 807 28.26 -12.36 -3.76
N PHE A 808 27.05 -12.02 -4.25
CA PHE A 808 25.92 -12.95 -4.27
C PHE A 808 26.24 -14.21 -5.10
N ALA A 809 26.86 -14.06 -6.27
CA ALA A 809 27.31 -15.19 -7.09
C ALA A 809 28.35 -16.07 -6.39
N ALA A 810 29.31 -15.46 -5.69
CA ALA A 810 30.36 -16.17 -4.97
C ALA A 810 29.78 -17.04 -3.84
N ASP A 811 28.87 -16.49 -3.03
CA ASP A 811 28.26 -17.22 -1.92
C ASP A 811 27.40 -18.40 -2.41
N LEU A 812 26.67 -18.23 -3.52
CA LEU A 812 25.94 -19.34 -4.14
C LEU A 812 26.86 -20.46 -4.63
N ARG A 813 28.03 -20.12 -5.19
CA ARG A 813 29.01 -21.11 -5.64
C ARG A 813 29.63 -21.91 -4.50
N VAL A 814 29.84 -21.28 -3.35
CA VAL A 814 30.30 -21.99 -2.15
C VAL A 814 29.28 -23.06 -1.74
N VAL A 815 27.98 -22.73 -1.73
CA VAL A 815 26.93 -23.71 -1.45
C VAL A 815 26.88 -24.83 -2.49
N ILE A 816 27.09 -24.54 -3.78
CA ILE A 816 27.18 -25.57 -4.83
C ILE A 816 28.34 -26.54 -4.56
N ALA A 817 29.50 -26.02 -4.15
CA ALA A 817 30.67 -26.85 -3.81
C ALA A 817 30.41 -27.74 -2.58
N GLU A 818 29.76 -27.19 -1.54
CA GLU A 818 29.34 -27.93 -0.35
C GLU A 818 28.35 -29.06 -0.69
N LEU A 819 27.34 -28.78 -1.53
CA LEU A 819 26.37 -29.77 -2.00
C LEU A 819 27.00 -30.88 -2.87
N SER A 820 28.15 -30.58 -3.49
CA SER A 820 28.89 -31.53 -4.34
C SER A 820 29.95 -32.33 -3.57
N GLY A 821 30.10 -32.12 -2.25
CA GLY A 821 31.07 -32.81 -1.40
C GLY A 821 32.53 -32.35 -1.59
N ALA A 822 32.76 -31.25 -2.30
CA ALA A 822 34.10 -30.72 -2.57
C ALA A 822 34.51 -29.71 -1.47
N VAL A 823 35.06 -30.23 -0.37
CA VAL A 823 35.66 -29.38 0.67
C VAL A 823 36.92 -28.71 0.13
N THR A 824 36.96 -27.37 0.07
CA THR A 824 38.22 -26.61 0.09
C THR A 824 38.12 -25.51 1.15
N SER A 825 39.11 -25.46 2.03
CA SER A 825 39.24 -24.53 3.15
C SER A 825 39.24 -23.06 2.69
N PRO A 826 38.76 -22.10 3.52
CA PRO A 826 38.70 -20.69 3.14
C PRO A 826 40.08 -20.02 3.13
N PRO A 827 40.38 -19.06 2.22
CA PRO A 827 41.44 -18.09 2.45
C PRO A 827 41.01 -17.10 3.54
N SER A 828 41.93 -16.81 4.45
CA SER A 828 41.79 -15.95 5.62
C SER A 828 41.06 -14.63 5.34
N ALA A 829 39.99 -14.38 6.10
CA ALA A 829 39.35 -13.08 6.19
C ALA A 829 40.31 -12.05 6.81
N THR A 830 40.60 -10.99 6.06
CA THR A 830 41.11 -9.74 6.62
C THR A 830 40.03 -9.14 7.51
N VAL A 831 40.25 -9.22 8.81
CA VAL A 831 39.41 -8.59 9.84
C VAL A 831 39.60 -7.07 9.74
N LEU A 832 38.58 -6.37 9.23
CA LEU A 832 38.40 -4.95 9.53
C LEU A 832 37.79 -4.86 10.94
N GLN A 833 38.65 -4.45 11.87
CA GLN A 833 38.31 -4.06 13.23
C GLN A 833 37.23 -2.96 13.22
N ALA A 834 36.09 -3.24 13.85
CA ALA A 834 35.26 -2.21 14.47
C ALA A 834 35.54 -2.21 15.98
N VAL A 835 35.92 -1.04 16.47
CA VAL A 835 36.29 -0.71 17.84
C VAL A 835 35.05 -0.62 18.73
N GLY A 836 35.15 -1.17 19.95
CA GLY A 836 34.46 -0.62 21.14
C GLY A 836 33.27 -1.41 21.69
N ALA A 837 33.50 -2.12 22.80
CA ALA A 837 32.60 -3.03 23.51
C ALA A 837 31.61 -2.37 24.50
N SER A 838 30.53 -3.08 24.84
CA SER A 838 30.14 -3.58 26.20
C SER A 838 28.62 -3.88 26.22
N ASP A 839 28.18 -5.13 26.23
CA ASP A 839 28.07 -6.12 27.33
C ASP A 839 26.71 -6.06 28.06
N ALA A 840 26.01 -7.21 28.04
CA ALA A 840 24.97 -7.72 28.96
C ALA A 840 23.81 -8.39 28.18
N GLY A 841 23.74 -9.72 28.29
CA GLY A 841 22.80 -10.55 27.55
C GLY A 841 21.37 -10.60 28.10
N GLU A 842 20.51 -11.39 27.44
CA GLU A 842 19.55 -12.27 28.10
C GLU A 842 18.84 -13.22 27.12
N LYS A 843 18.97 -14.52 27.43
CA LYS A 843 17.90 -15.54 27.47
C LYS A 843 16.91 -15.62 26.29
N THR A 844 17.14 -16.65 25.47
CA THR A 844 16.10 -17.40 24.75
C THR A 844 15.05 -17.91 25.74
N VAL A 845 13.84 -17.38 25.68
CA VAL A 845 12.65 -17.99 26.29
C VAL A 845 11.82 -18.61 25.17
N ALA A 846 11.77 -19.94 25.17
CA ALA A 846 10.80 -20.70 24.40
C ALA A 846 9.39 -20.38 24.88
N LEU A 847 8.47 -20.09 23.95
CA LEU A 847 7.04 -19.99 24.21
C LEU A 847 6.26 -20.76 23.14
N ALA A 848 5.77 -21.91 23.61
CA ALA A 848 4.46 -22.54 23.38
C ALA A 848 3.84 -22.57 21.97
N ALA A 849 3.54 -23.80 21.55
CA ALA A 849 2.59 -24.13 20.51
C ALA A 849 1.20 -23.52 20.81
N GLY A 850 0.74 -22.66 19.91
CA GLY A 850 -0.65 -22.25 19.73
C GLY A 850 -1.08 -22.56 18.29
N GLU A 851 -2.35 -22.92 18.13
CA GLU A 851 -2.97 -23.61 17.00
C GLU A 851 -2.54 -23.16 15.58
N LEU A 852 -2.24 -24.16 14.73
CA LEU A 852 -2.01 -24.01 13.29
C LEU A 852 -3.36 -23.79 12.56
N PRO A 853 -3.53 -22.75 11.73
CA PRO A 853 -4.60 -22.74 10.74
C PRO A 853 -4.28 -23.76 9.64
N SER A 854 -5.25 -24.61 9.33
CA SER A 854 -5.18 -25.62 8.28
C SER A 854 -5.04 -24.99 6.89
N PHE A 855 -4.02 -25.37 6.14
CA PHE A 855 -3.89 -25.05 4.72
C PHE A 855 -4.92 -25.86 3.91
N GLU A 856 -5.88 -25.18 3.27
CA GLU A 856 -6.79 -25.80 2.31
C GLU A 856 -6.02 -26.24 1.05
N LYS A 857 -6.20 -27.50 0.66
CA LYS A 857 -5.72 -28.05 -0.60
C LYS A 857 -6.55 -27.51 -1.75
N THR A 858 -5.88 -27.08 -2.81
CA THR A 858 -6.49 -26.71 -4.10
C THR A 858 -7.35 -27.83 -4.67
N VAL A 859 -8.67 -27.62 -4.69
CA VAL A 859 -9.59 -28.41 -5.52
C VAL A 859 -9.64 -27.75 -6.90
N VAL A 860 -9.14 -28.46 -7.92
CA VAL A 860 -9.29 -28.08 -9.32
C VAL A 860 -10.66 -28.56 -9.80
N THR A 861 -11.60 -27.64 -10.01
CA THR A 861 -12.83 -27.94 -10.76
C THR A 861 -12.49 -28.00 -12.26
N GLN A 862 -12.25 -29.22 -12.75
CA GLN A 862 -12.29 -29.50 -14.18
C GLN A 862 -13.75 -29.66 -14.62
N THR A 863 -14.25 -28.77 -15.46
CA THR A 863 -15.44 -29.02 -16.28
C THR A 863 -15.04 -29.81 -17.53
N PRO A 864 -15.57 -31.03 -17.77
CA PRO A 864 -15.41 -31.69 -19.06
C PRO A 864 -16.52 -31.24 -20.02
N PHE A 865 -16.11 -30.84 -21.21
CA PHE A 865 -16.92 -30.87 -22.42
C PHE A 865 -16.90 -32.32 -22.91
N ASP A 866 -18.04 -33.00 -22.99
CA ASP A 866 -18.16 -34.25 -23.74
C ASP A 866 -19.36 -34.20 -24.68
N ALA A 867 -19.09 -34.58 -25.92
CA ALA A 867 -20.04 -34.74 -26.99
C ALA A 867 -20.46 -36.20 -27.13
N ALA A 868 -21.70 -36.37 -27.58
CA ALA A 868 -22.27 -37.48 -28.34
C ALA A 868 -22.94 -38.67 -27.60
N ALA A 869 -24.27 -38.69 -27.81
CA ALA A 869 -25.09 -39.81 -28.29
C ALA A 869 -25.49 -40.96 -27.33
N GLY A 870 -26.82 -41.16 -27.22
CA GLY A 870 -27.40 -42.50 -27.23
C GLY A 870 -28.42 -42.85 -26.12
N HIS A 871 -29.69 -42.84 -26.49
CA HIS A 871 -30.79 -43.73 -26.04
C HIS A 871 -31.39 -43.67 -24.62
N ALA A 872 -32.62 -43.12 -24.58
CA ALA A 872 -33.87 -43.72 -24.11
C ALA A 872 -33.85 -44.83 -23.03
N GLU A 873 -34.48 -44.57 -21.87
CA GLU A 873 -35.81 -45.12 -21.50
C GLU A 873 -36.25 -44.66 -20.09
N LYS A 874 -37.58 -44.54 -19.94
CA LYS A 874 -38.49 -44.79 -18.78
C LYS A 874 -37.85 -45.26 -17.45
N GLU A 875 -38.37 -45.03 -16.24
CA GLU A 875 -39.68 -44.65 -15.67
C GLU A 875 -39.48 -44.47 -14.13
N LEU A 876 -40.43 -43.77 -13.50
CA LEU A 876 -40.86 -43.83 -12.07
C LEU A 876 -39.86 -43.94 -10.89
N LYS A 877 -39.78 -42.83 -10.14
CA LYS A 877 -40.01 -42.61 -8.68
C LYS A 877 -40.19 -43.84 -7.74
N PRO A 878 -39.86 -43.72 -6.43
CA PRO A 878 -40.18 -42.59 -5.53
C PRO A 878 -39.09 -41.55 -5.30
#